data_AF-A0A8X6IXT7-F1
#
_entry.id   AF-A0A8X6IXT7-F1
#
_cell.length_a   1.000
_cell.length_b   1.000
_cell.length_c   1.000
_cell.angle_alpha   90.00
_cell.angle_beta   90.00
_cell.angle_gamma   90.00
#
_symmetry.space_group_name_H-M   'P 1'
#
loop_
_entity.id
_entity.type
_entity.pdbx_description
1 polymer ?
#
loop_
_entity_poly.entity_id
_entity_poly.type
_entity_poly.pdbx_seq_one_letter_code
_entity_poly.pdbx_strand_id
1 'polypeptide(L)'
;VSLDPDSRAAILRIRSCVSQFGYRMRSYSGTVLKRGTHDFESILSHLTLADLNKVLFKCDAEERDEGKGRGAYNLPVYGDLVYCGLQGVMSELMNIRLEDDLGHPLCDNLRQGNWLPDYIASRLIDNPSTHDLGKWFDVTFESLKKLPRYLVPCYFDTIITGAYSSLLSSMWRKMSDFVSEGSTFVKALAMGSVILCGIIRSAPLPRLSPHLDLPIPPTESIAGQVLQNCVTISAGLPHFSTGYMRNWGRDTFISLRGLLLVTGRHDDARFIILAFAACLRHGLIPNLLDRGQCARFNCRDAVWWWLQSIQDYVKTVPNGHKIFKDKVSRLFPTDDSPPLKPGACDQPLHDVIHEALQKHFQGLKFRERNAGRQLDEQMSDAGFNNEIGVDLNTGFVFGGNSFNCGTWMDKMGSSEKAGNKSKPATPRDGSAVEIVGLSKSALRWLNSMFYEGHYPYCMVERIVKDESTGLSKTIIMTYKEWNDLIQANFDKNFFINPEKKPDDSKLINKRGIYKDTFNSSLQWADYQLRPNYPVAMCVAPELFDPQNAWLALRTAEQHLLGPLGMKTLDPSDWGYDGFYDNSDDSMNQKRAKGWNYHQGPEWLWPIGYFLRAKLIFSKVVGGKQEFDKTLAFIKQVMSHHFLEIQKSKWRGLPELTNKDGAYCRDSCVVQAWSHATLLEVLFEMDALCSNDNTD
;
A
#
# COMPACT_ATOMS: atom_id res chain seq x y z
N VAL A 1 -27.37 8.97 45.71
CA VAL A 1 -26.43 10.02 46.14
C VAL A 1 -26.85 11.33 45.49
N SER A 2 -27.12 12.37 46.28
CA SER A 2 -27.43 13.70 45.75
C SER A 2 -26.15 14.33 45.20
N LEU A 3 -26.04 14.46 43.89
CA LEU A 3 -24.94 15.20 43.26
C LEU A 3 -24.99 16.68 43.68
N ASP A 4 -23.86 17.33 43.84
CA ASP A 4 -23.78 18.77 44.09
C ASP A 4 -24.30 19.56 42.86
N PRO A 5 -24.72 20.82 43.03
CA PRO A 5 -25.28 21.64 41.95
C PRO A 5 -24.35 21.79 40.74
N ASP A 6 -23.04 21.89 40.96
CA ASP A 6 -22.06 22.09 39.89
C ASP A 6 -21.89 20.82 39.04
N SER A 7 -21.84 19.66 39.69
CA SER A 7 -21.87 18.35 39.03
C SER A 7 -23.16 18.16 38.21
N ARG A 8 -24.32 18.57 38.72
CA ARG A 8 -25.59 18.47 37.96
C ARG A 8 -25.57 19.37 36.73
N ALA A 9 -25.09 20.61 36.87
CA ALA A 9 -24.95 21.53 35.76
C ALA A 9 -23.94 21.02 34.72
N ALA A 10 -22.84 20.41 35.16
CA ALA A 10 -21.84 19.79 34.30
C ALA A 10 -22.41 18.61 33.50
N ILE A 11 -23.19 17.73 34.14
CA ILE A 11 -23.89 16.64 33.44
C ILE A 11 -24.82 17.18 32.37
N LEU A 12 -25.60 18.23 32.67
CA LEU A 12 -26.50 18.83 31.67
C LEU A 12 -25.75 19.40 30.46
N ARG A 13 -24.58 20.02 30.68
CA ARG A 13 -23.72 20.50 29.59
C ARG A 13 -23.18 19.34 28.75
N ILE A 14 -22.66 18.28 29.37
CA ILE A 14 -22.18 17.09 28.64
C ILE A 14 -23.32 16.47 27.84
N ARG A 15 -24.51 16.32 28.43
CA ARG A 15 -25.71 15.81 27.76
C ARG A 15 -26.09 16.66 26.55
N SER A 16 -25.99 17.98 26.67
CA SER A 16 -26.20 18.90 25.55
C SER A 16 -25.15 18.71 24.45
N CYS A 17 -23.87 18.52 24.79
CA CYS A 17 -22.81 18.22 23.82
C CYS A 17 -23.06 16.89 23.10
N VAL A 18 -23.30 15.81 23.83
CA VAL A 18 -23.48 14.48 23.22
C VAL A 18 -24.80 14.35 22.46
N SER A 19 -25.81 15.19 22.77
CA SER A 19 -27.06 15.23 21.99
C SER A 19 -26.84 15.55 20.51
N GLN A 20 -25.71 16.19 20.17
CA GLN A 20 -25.31 16.45 18.77
C GLN A 20 -25.06 15.15 17.98
N PHE A 21 -24.75 14.04 18.66
CA PHE A 21 -24.50 12.73 18.03
C PHE A 21 -25.78 11.88 17.85
N GLY A 22 -26.97 12.46 18.04
CA GLY A 22 -28.23 11.75 17.88
C GLY A 22 -28.71 10.96 19.11
N TYR A 23 -28.02 11.04 20.25
CA TYR A 23 -28.52 10.48 21.51
C TYR A 23 -29.82 11.18 21.94
N ARG A 24 -30.92 10.43 22.08
CA ARG A 24 -32.19 10.93 22.63
C ARG A 24 -32.04 11.18 24.14
N MET A 25 -31.57 12.36 24.54
CA MET A 25 -31.46 12.73 25.96
C MET A 25 -32.66 13.57 26.40
N ARG A 26 -33.46 13.03 27.34
CA ARG A 26 -34.49 13.78 28.05
C ARG A 26 -33.84 14.65 29.14
N SER A 27 -34.23 15.93 29.26
CA SER A 27 -33.92 16.69 30.47
C SER A 27 -34.63 16.06 31.68
N TYR A 28 -34.18 16.36 32.91
CA TYR A 28 -34.90 15.95 34.13
C TYR A 28 -36.36 16.49 34.17
N SER A 29 -36.70 17.46 33.32
CA SER A 29 -38.03 18.06 33.15
C SER A 29 -38.76 17.63 31.86
N GLY A 30 -38.26 16.63 31.12
CA GLY A 30 -38.92 16.12 29.91
C GLY A 30 -38.83 17.01 28.65
N THR A 31 -38.00 18.05 28.67
CA THR A 31 -37.80 19.00 27.56
C THR A 31 -36.60 18.58 26.70
N VAL A 32 -36.74 18.69 25.37
CA VAL A 32 -35.64 18.47 24.42
C VAL A 32 -34.60 19.57 24.61
N LEU A 33 -33.34 19.19 24.89
CA LEU A 33 -32.23 20.12 25.04
C LEU A 33 -31.96 20.82 23.70
N LYS A 34 -31.91 22.17 23.69
CA LYS A 34 -31.53 22.97 22.51
C LYS A 34 -30.08 22.66 22.11
N ARG A 35 -29.81 22.52 20.81
CA ARG A 35 -28.45 22.37 20.25
C ARG A 35 -27.58 23.57 20.69
N GLY A 36 -26.39 23.27 21.20
CA GLY A 36 -25.42 24.28 21.64
C GLY A 36 -24.86 25.14 20.50
N THR A 37 -24.15 26.22 20.85
CA THR A 37 -23.66 27.26 19.95
C THR A 37 -22.41 26.90 19.13
N HIS A 38 -21.79 25.73 19.37
CA HIS A 38 -20.67 25.19 18.57
C HIS A 38 -21.12 23.90 17.91
N ASP A 39 -21.43 23.98 16.62
CA ASP A 39 -21.94 22.85 15.84
C ASP A 39 -20.80 21.89 15.48
N PHE A 40 -20.79 20.71 16.10
CA PHE A 40 -19.78 19.70 15.86
C PHE A 40 -19.74 19.26 14.39
N GLU A 41 -20.89 19.14 13.72
CA GLU A 41 -20.95 18.76 12.30
C GLU A 41 -20.30 19.83 11.40
N SER A 42 -20.46 21.11 11.74
CA SER A 42 -19.76 22.19 11.05
C SER A 42 -18.24 22.03 11.15
N ILE A 43 -17.71 21.72 12.34
CA ILE A 43 -16.27 21.45 12.53
C ILE A 43 -15.82 20.26 11.67
N LEU A 44 -16.58 19.15 11.69
CA LEU A 44 -16.25 17.96 10.91
C LEU A 44 -16.26 18.21 9.40
N SER A 45 -17.09 19.15 8.91
CA SER A 45 -17.19 19.46 7.50
C SER A 45 -15.88 20.02 6.93
N HIS A 46 -15.11 20.78 7.74
CA HIS A 46 -13.86 21.42 7.36
C HIS A 46 -12.63 20.48 7.42
N LEU A 47 -12.72 19.34 8.10
CA LEU A 47 -11.61 18.39 8.19
C LEU A 47 -11.41 17.66 6.87
N THR A 48 -10.16 17.56 6.43
CA THR A 48 -9.74 16.71 5.31
C THR A 48 -9.50 15.28 5.77
N LEU A 49 -9.33 14.33 4.83
CA LEU A 49 -8.91 12.97 5.17
C LEU A 49 -7.50 12.95 5.82
N ALA A 50 -6.62 13.89 5.46
CA ALA A 50 -5.32 14.03 6.10
C ALA A 50 -5.44 14.53 7.55
N ASP A 51 -6.41 15.40 7.84
CA ASP A 51 -6.70 15.83 9.21
C ASP A 51 -7.28 14.69 10.03
N LEU A 52 -8.14 13.85 9.42
CA LEU A 52 -8.71 12.68 10.06
C LEU A 52 -7.66 11.60 10.38
N ASN A 53 -6.58 11.47 9.58
CA ASN A 53 -5.41 10.67 9.96
C ASN A 53 -4.85 11.12 11.31
N LYS A 54 -4.69 12.44 11.49
CA LYS A 54 -4.23 13.00 12.76
C LYS A 54 -5.26 12.79 13.87
N VAL A 55 -6.52 13.15 13.68
CA VAL A 55 -7.53 13.09 14.74
C VAL A 55 -7.75 11.67 15.25
N LEU A 56 -7.83 10.69 14.34
CA LEU A 56 -8.21 9.32 14.67
C LEU A 56 -7.00 8.41 14.92
N PHE A 57 -5.90 8.60 14.20
CA PHE A 57 -4.79 7.65 14.17
C PHE A 57 -3.47 8.30 14.61
N LYS A 58 -2.41 8.23 13.79
CA LYS A 58 -1.00 8.47 14.14
C LYS A 58 -0.43 7.46 15.13
N CYS A 59 0.50 6.64 14.67
CA CYS A 59 1.30 5.84 15.61
C CYS A 59 2.31 6.74 16.35
N ASP A 60 2.92 6.22 17.42
CA ASP A 60 3.88 6.96 18.25
C ASP A 60 4.98 7.65 17.42
N ALA A 61 5.59 6.92 16.48
CA ALA A 61 6.65 7.46 15.64
C ALA A 61 6.17 8.61 14.74
N GLU A 62 4.96 8.52 14.17
CA GLU A 62 4.39 9.60 13.35
C GLU A 62 4.04 10.85 14.17
N GLU A 63 3.61 10.68 15.42
CA GLU A 63 3.32 11.80 16.31
C GLU A 63 4.62 12.51 16.76
N ARG A 64 5.65 11.73 17.12
CA ARG A 64 6.96 12.27 17.49
C ARG A 64 7.62 13.03 16.36
N ASP A 65 7.37 12.63 15.11
CA ASP A 65 7.87 13.30 13.90
C ASP A 65 7.44 14.78 13.81
N GLU A 66 6.35 15.17 14.47
CA GLU A 66 5.94 16.57 14.51
C GLU A 66 6.91 17.46 15.28
N GLY A 67 7.82 16.88 16.09
CA GLY A 67 8.84 17.63 16.83
C GLY A 67 8.27 18.44 18.01
N LYS A 68 7.07 18.10 18.50
CA LYS A 68 6.39 18.79 19.61
C LYS A 68 6.61 18.14 20.98
N GLY A 69 7.51 17.15 21.07
CA GLY A 69 7.82 16.43 22.31
C GLY A 69 6.68 15.54 22.83
N ARG A 70 5.76 15.13 21.96
CA ARG A 70 4.63 14.25 22.28
C ARG A 70 4.76 12.91 21.54
N GLY A 71 4.15 11.88 22.11
CA GLY A 71 4.06 10.54 21.54
C GLY A 71 2.74 9.89 21.93
N ALA A 72 2.68 8.57 21.84
CA ALA A 72 1.52 7.80 22.31
C ALA A 72 1.29 8.01 23.81
N TYR A 73 0.01 8.03 24.20
CA TYR A 73 -0.33 8.16 25.61
C TYR A 73 0.02 6.87 26.35
N ASN A 74 0.86 6.99 27.38
CA ASN A 74 1.23 5.87 28.25
C ASN A 74 0.24 5.73 29.41
N LEU A 75 -0.41 4.57 29.50
CA LEU A 75 -1.20 4.20 30.66
C LEU A 75 -0.29 3.51 31.69
N PRO A 76 -0.22 4.01 32.95
CA PRO A 76 0.59 3.38 33.99
C PRO A 76 0.26 1.88 34.12
N VAL A 77 1.29 1.04 34.22
CA VAL A 77 1.21 -0.44 34.32
C VAL A 77 0.72 -1.16 33.05
N TYR A 78 0.02 -0.47 32.14
CA TYR A 78 -0.52 -1.04 30.92
C TYR A 78 0.41 -0.87 29.71
N GLY A 79 1.01 0.31 29.55
CA GLY A 79 1.85 0.66 28.40
C GLY A 79 1.22 1.69 27.47
N ASP A 80 1.82 1.87 26.31
CA ASP A 80 1.41 2.88 25.32
C ASP A 80 0.17 2.42 24.54
N LEU A 81 -0.72 3.37 24.25
CA LEU A 81 -1.78 3.16 23.27
C LEU A 81 -1.20 2.98 21.86
N VAL A 82 -1.83 2.14 21.05
CA VAL A 82 -1.37 1.84 19.67
C VAL A 82 -1.40 3.05 18.74
N TYR A 83 -2.30 4.00 19.01
CA TYR A 83 -2.42 5.28 18.31
C TYR A 83 -2.52 6.44 19.30
N CYS A 84 -2.01 7.60 18.89
CA CYS A 84 -2.13 8.86 19.61
C CYS A 84 -3.54 9.48 19.48
N GLY A 85 -4.22 9.21 18.36
CA GLY A 85 -5.58 9.64 18.09
C GLY A 85 -6.66 8.80 18.78
N LEU A 86 -7.92 9.16 18.54
CA LEU A 86 -9.07 8.57 19.22
C LEU A 86 -9.19 7.05 19.03
N GLN A 87 -8.68 6.49 17.93
CA GLN A 87 -8.67 5.04 17.72
C GLN A 87 -7.94 4.29 18.84
N GLY A 88 -6.82 4.82 19.33
CA GLY A 88 -6.03 4.16 20.39
C GLY A 88 -6.84 4.00 21.67
N VAL A 89 -7.59 5.05 22.03
CA VAL A 89 -8.51 5.02 23.18
C VAL A 89 -9.71 4.11 22.92
N MET A 90 -10.29 4.17 21.72
CA MET A 90 -11.46 3.37 21.36
C MET A 90 -11.18 1.87 21.31
N SER A 91 -9.96 1.47 20.95
CA SER A 91 -9.55 0.07 20.96
C SER A 91 -9.56 -0.53 22.37
N GLU A 92 -9.29 0.27 23.40
CA GLU A 92 -9.39 -0.16 24.80
C GLU A 92 -10.82 -0.05 25.33
N LEU A 93 -11.54 1.05 25.04
CA LEU A 93 -12.94 1.23 25.45
C LEU A 93 -13.87 0.16 24.89
N MET A 94 -13.59 -0.38 23.70
CA MET A 94 -14.38 -1.48 23.15
C MET A 94 -14.31 -2.74 24.03
N ASN A 95 -13.13 -3.11 24.51
CA ASN A 95 -12.95 -4.28 25.38
C ASN A 95 -13.59 -4.04 26.74
N ILE A 96 -13.35 -2.87 27.33
CA ILE A 96 -13.93 -2.47 28.62
C ILE A 96 -15.46 -2.59 28.61
N ARG A 97 -16.11 -2.14 27.52
CA ARG A 97 -17.58 -2.22 27.41
C ARG A 97 -18.12 -3.64 27.27
N LEU A 98 -17.38 -4.52 26.59
CA LEU A 98 -17.81 -5.90 26.43
C LEU A 98 -17.83 -6.65 27.75
N GLU A 99 -16.91 -6.31 28.67
CA GLU A 99 -16.72 -6.99 29.95
C GLU A 99 -17.25 -6.19 31.16
N ASP A 100 -17.73 -4.96 30.95
CA ASP A 100 -18.02 -3.96 31.99
C ASP A 100 -16.85 -3.78 32.99
N ASP A 101 -15.62 -3.84 32.46
CA ASP A 101 -14.39 -3.85 33.26
C ASP A 101 -14.03 -2.44 33.76
N LEU A 102 -14.74 -2.00 34.80
CA LEU A 102 -14.39 -0.77 35.50
C LEU A 102 -13.03 -0.84 36.21
N GLY A 103 -12.41 -2.02 36.34
CA GLY A 103 -11.08 -2.22 36.91
C GLY A 103 -9.93 -2.00 35.92
N HIS A 104 -10.24 -1.75 34.64
CA HIS A 104 -9.23 -1.52 33.62
C HIS A 104 -8.33 -0.31 33.93
N PRO A 105 -7.00 -0.37 33.65
CA PRO A 105 -6.07 0.74 33.92
C PRO A 105 -6.47 2.08 33.29
N LEU A 106 -7.15 2.06 32.13
CA LEU A 106 -7.74 3.26 31.52
C LEU A 106 -8.78 3.92 32.42
N CYS A 107 -9.69 3.13 33.01
CA CYS A 107 -10.71 3.64 33.91
C CYS A 107 -10.10 4.17 35.21
N ASP A 108 -9.07 3.50 35.73
CA ASP A 108 -8.31 3.99 36.88
C ASP A 108 -7.60 5.31 36.59
N ASN A 109 -6.92 5.43 35.46
CA ASN A 109 -6.28 6.67 35.03
C ASN A 109 -7.27 7.84 34.97
N LEU A 110 -8.45 7.63 34.39
CA LEU A 110 -9.54 8.61 34.30
C LEU A 110 -10.12 8.99 35.67
N ARG A 111 -10.11 8.07 36.65
CA ARG A 111 -10.51 8.36 38.03
C ARG A 111 -9.46 9.17 38.78
N GLN A 112 -8.19 8.88 38.54
CA GLN A 112 -7.06 9.49 39.25
C GLN A 112 -6.74 10.91 38.76
N GLY A 113 -7.00 11.23 37.49
CA GLY A 113 -6.74 12.56 36.96
C GLY A 113 -7.38 12.86 35.62
N ASN A 114 -7.08 14.04 35.09
CA ASN A 114 -7.64 14.54 33.82
C ASN A 114 -6.65 14.48 32.65
N TRP A 115 -5.52 13.79 32.83
CA TRP A 115 -4.39 13.81 31.91
C TRP A 115 -4.73 13.33 30.51
N LEU A 116 -5.52 12.25 30.38
CA LEU A 116 -5.95 11.75 29.06
C LEU A 116 -6.90 12.73 28.33
N PRO A 117 -7.97 13.26 28.96
CA PRO A 117 -8.77 14.35 28.38
C PRO A 117 -7.92 15.55 27.93
N ASP A 118 -6.98 16.00 28.77
CA ASP A 118 -6.12 17.14 28.47
C ASP A 118 -5.15 16.83 27.32
N TYR A 119 -4.63 15.61 27.26
CA TYR A 119 -3.81 15.12 26.15
C TYR A 119 -4.57 15.15 24.83
N ILE A 120 -5.79 14.62 24.79
CA ILE A 120 -6.63 14.58 23.58
C ILE A 120 -6.89 16.00 23.05
N ALA A 121 -7.32 16.92 23.92
CA ALA A 121 -7.63 18.29 23.52
C ALA A 121 -6.37 19.04 23.07
N SER A 122 -5.30 19.03 23.88
CA SER A 122 -4.07 19.78 23.61
C SER A 122 -3.37 19.31 22.33
N ARG A 123 -3.44 18.01 22.03
CA ARG A 123 -2.90 17.43 20.79
C ARG A 123 -3.53 18.03 19.54
N LEU A 124 -4.83 18.30 19.57
CA LEU A 124 -5.57 18.82 18.42
C LEU A 124 -5.52 20.35 18.33
N ILE A 125 -5.48 21.05 19.48
CA ILE A 125 -5.40 22.53 19.53
C ILE A 125 -4.15 23.05 18.82
N ASP A 126 -3.01 22.35 18.94
CA ASP A 126 -1.74 22.85 18.42
C ASP A 126 -1.61 22.80 16.89
N ASN A 127 -2.58 22.25 16.17
CA ASN A 127 -2.56 22.21 14.72
C ASN A 127 -3.70 23.07 14.16
N PRO A 128 -3.40 24.03 13.25
CA PRO A 128 -4.40 24.92 12.69
C PRO A 128 -5.64 24.23 12.12
N SER A 129 -5.49 23.08 11.45
CA SER A 129 -6.62 22.40 10.80
C SER A 129 -7.51 21.63 11.79
N THR A 130 -6.98 21.22 12.94
CA THR A 130 -7.72 20.50 13.98
C THR A 130 -8.02 21.35 15.21
N HIS A 131 -7.67 22.65 15.19
CA HIS A 131 -7.75 23.54 16.33
C HIS A 131 -9.16 23.61 16.91
N ASP A 132 -10.17 23.81 16.06
CA ASP A 132 -11.56 23.99 16.49
C ASP A 132 -12.14 22.70 17.10
N LEU A 133 -11.74 21.54 16.57
CA LEU A 133 -12.10 20.25 17.15
C LEU A 133 -11.44 20.07 18.53
N GLY A 134 -10.16 20.45 18.65
CA GLY A 134 -9.46 20.46 19.94
C GLY A 134 -10.13 21.36 20.97
N LYS A 135 -10.57 22.55 20.57
CA LYS A 135 -11.35 23.47 21.42
C LYS A 135 -12.71 22.92 21.81
N TRP A 136 -13.38 22.22 20.90
CA TRP A 136 -14.64 21.53 21.23
C TRP A 136 -14.42 20.46 22.31
N PHE A 137 -13.35 19.67 22.20
CA PHE A 137 -12.99 18.68 23.23
C PHE A 137 -12.63 19.34 24.56
N ASP A 138 -11.81 20.41 24.53
CA ASP A 138 -11.40 21.18 25.71
C ASP A 138 -12.62 21.68 26.51
N VAL A 139 -13.57 22.36 25.84
CA VAL A 139 -14.80 22.87 26.45
C VAL A 139 -15.68 21.74 27.01
N THR A 140 -15.76 20.61 26.30
CA THR A 140 -16.54 19.46 26.74
C THR A 140 -15.90 18.78 27.96
N PHE A 141 -14.58 18.63 27.96
CA PHE A 141 -13.82 18.04 29.06
C PHE A 141 -13.77 18.95 30.30
N GLU A 142 -13.83 20.27 30.16
CA GLU A 142 -14.00 21.18 31.31
C GLU A 142 -15.26 20.88 32.13
N SER A 143 -16.33 20.39 31.49
CA SER A 143 -17.50 19.90 32.23
C SER A 143 -17.26 18.52 32.82
N LEU A 144 -16.55 17.63 32.13
CA LEU A 144 -16.17 16.30 32.64
C LEU A 144 -15.33 16.39 33.92
N LYS A 145 -14.40 17.36 33.99
CA LYS A 145 -13.52 17.61 35.15
C LYS A 145 -14.28 17.97 36.44
N LYS A 146 -15.53 18.40 36.35
CA LYS A 146 -16.36 18.79 37.50
C LYS A 146 -17.14 17.63 38.09
N LEU A 147 -17.14 16.46 37.46
CA LEU A 147 -17.88 15.30 37.94
C LEU A 147 -17.16 14.60 39.10
N PRO A 148 -17.90 13.88 39.96
CA PRO A 148 -17.31 12.92 40.89
C PRO A 148 -16.48 11.88 40.11
N ARG A 149 -15.28 11.57 40.60
CA ARG A 149 -14.29 10.74 39.88
C ARG A 149 -14.84 9.40 39.40
N TYR A 150 -15.67 8.74 40.21
CA TYR A 150 -16.28 7.45 39.87
C TYR A 150 -17.23 7.50 38.66
N LEU A 151 -17.75 8.68 38.28
CA LEU A 151 -18.59 8.86 37.08
C LEU A 151 -17.77 9.19 35.82
N VAL A 152 -16.53 9.65 35.97
CA VAL A 152 -15.72 10.14 34.85
C VAL A 152 -15.55 9.10 33.74
N PRO A 153 -15.21 7.82 34.01
CA PRO A 153 -15.03 6.83 32.94
C PRO A 153 -16.26 6.66 32.03
N CYS A 154 -17.46 6.59 32.61
CA CYS A 154 -18.72 6.40 31.88
C CYS A 154 -19.05 7.61 30.98
N TYR A 155 -18.93 8.83 31.51
CA TYR A 155 -19.18 10.04 30.72
C TYR A 155 -18.08 10.29 29.69
N PHE A 156 -16.83 9.95 29.99
CA PHE A 156 -15.72 10.00 29.03
C PHE A 156 -15.98 9.06 27.85
N ASP A 157 -16.34 7.80 28.09
CA ASP A 157 -16.70 6.86 27.02
C ASP A 157 -17.84 7.39 26.15
N THR A 158 -18.89 7.96 26.76
CA THR A 158 -20.02 8.52 26.01
C THR A 158 -19.58 9.65 25.07
N ILE A 159 -18.70 10.55 25.54
CA ILE A 159 -18.16 11.66 24.74
C ILE A 159 -17.30 11.12 23.59
N ILE A 160 -16.32 10.26 23.91
CA ILE A 160 -15.36 9.74 22.93
C ILE A 160 -16.06 8.88 21.89
N THR A 161 -16.95 7.97 22.29
CA THR A 161 -17.70 7.10 21.37
C THR A 161 -18.57 7.91 20.41
N GLY A 162 -19.27 8.93 20.91
CA GLY A 162 -20.10 9.79 20.06
C GLY A 162 -19.28 10.61 19.05
N ALA A 163 -18.18 11.21 19.51
CA ALA A 163 -17.27 11.97 18.64
C ALA A 163 -16.60 11.06 17.60
N TYR A 164 -16.08 9.91 18.01
CA TYR A 164 -15.42 8.93 17.15
C TYR A 164 -16.37 8.39 16.06
N SER A 165 -17.61 8.03 16.42
CA SER A 165 -18.59 7.52 15.45
C SER A 165 -18.97 8.58 14.40
N SER A 166 -19.08 9.84 14.82
CA SER A 166 -19.36 10.98 13.93
C SER A 166 -18.17 11.29 13.02
N LEU A 167 -16.95 11.23 13.56
CA LEU A 167 -15.70 11.38 12.79
C LEU A 167 -15.54 10.27 11.74
N LEU A 168 -15.80 9.01 12.09
CA LEU A 168 -15.80 7.90 11.12
C LEU A 168 -16.85 8.10 10.03
N SER A 169 -18.05 8.52 10.41
CA SER A 169 -19.12 8.81 9.44
C SER A 169 -18.74 9.94 8.49
N SER A 170 -18.14 11.01 9.00
CA SER A 170 -17.60 12.12 8.19
C SER A 170 -16.48 11.64 7.25
N MET A 171 -15.58 10.78 7.74
CA MET A 171 -14.51 10.19 6.94
C MET A 171 -15.05 9.42 5.73
N TRP A 172 -16.03 8.52 5.94
CA TRP A 172 -16.62 7.74 4.85
C TRP A 172 -17.40 8.61 3.86
N ARG A 173 -18.14 9.62 4.33
CA ARG A 173 -18.84 10.57 3.46
C ARG A 173 -17.91 11.39 2.56
N LYS A 174 -16.62 11.49 2.90
CA LYS A 174 -15.59 12.18 2.11
C LYS A 174 -14.87 11.27 1.11
N MET A 175 -15.17 9.97 1.13
CA MET A 175 -14.65 8.99 0.16
C MET A 175 -15.67 8.75 -0.96
N SER A 176 -15.31 7.92 -1.94
CA SER A 176 -16.18 7.50 -3.04
C SER A 176 -17.50 6.87 -2.56
N ASP A 177 -18.51 6.87 -3.43
CA ASP A 177 -19.82 6.27 -3.15
C ASP A 177 -19.73 4.78 -2.82
N PHE A 178 -18.84 4.05 -3.51
CA PHE A 178 -18.53 2.65 -3.19
C PHE A 178 -18.15 2.46 -1.71
N VAL A 179 -17.40 3.40 -1.13
CA VAL A 179 -17.02 3.33 0.28
C VAL A 179 -18.11 3.87 1.20
N SER A 180 -18.70 5.02 0.87
CA SER A 180 -19.67 5.70 1.73
C SER A 180 -20.95 4.87 1.91
N GLU A 181 -21.41 4.22 0.84
CA GLU A 181 -22.57 3.33 0.80
C GLU A 181 -22.20 1.85 1.01
N GLY A 182 -20.91 1.54 0.98
CA GLY A 182 -20.38 0.19 1.12
C GLY A 182 -20.67 -0.49 2.47
N SER A 183 -20.45 -1.81 2.47
CA SER A 183 -20.58 -2.65 3.65
C SER A 183 -19.60 -2.27 4.77
N THR A 184 -19.83 -2.78 5.98
CA THR A 184 -18.91 -2.60 7.11
C THR A 184 -17.50 -3.06 6.78
N PHE A 185 -17.33 -4.10 5.96
CA PHE A 185 -16.01 -4.58 5.59
C PHE A 185 -15.32 -3.69 4.55
N VAL A 186 -16.07 -3.15 3.58
CA VAL A 186 -15.56 -2.13 2.65
C VAL A 186 -15.03 -0.92 3.43
N LYS A 187 -15.83 -0.40 4.37
CA LYS A 187 -15.44 0.71 5.25
C LYS A 187 -14.22 0.36 6.10
N ALA A 188 -14.16 -0.85 6.66
CA ALA A 188 -13.02 -1.29 7.46
C ALA A 188 -11.72 -1.34 6.64
N LEU A 189 -11.75 -1.85 5.40
CA LEU A 189 -10.58 -1.85 4.51
C LEU A 189 -10.21 -0.44 4.04
N ALA A 190 -11.20 0.38 3.68
CA ALA A 190 -10.99 1.78 3.28
C ALA A 190 -10.39 2.63 4.41
N MET A 191 -10.54 2.22 5.67
CA MET A 191 -9.84 2.84 6.81
C MET A 191 -8.34 2.85 6.64
N GLY A 192 -7.79 1.80 6.00
CA GLY A 192 -6.38 1.73 5.64
C GLY A 192 -5.91 2.95 4.85
N SER A 193 -6.77 3.56 4.02
CA SER A 193 -6.44 4.79 3.29
C SER A 193 -6.13 5.96 4.23
N VAL A 194 -6.85 6.09 5.34
CA VAL A 194 -6.63 7.18 6.30
C VAL A 194 -5.58 6.81 7.33
N ILE A 195 -5.47 5.53 7.71
CA ILE A 195 -4.40 5.07 8.61
C ILE A 195 -3.02 5.26 7.96
N LEU A 196 -2.86 4.85 6.71
CA LEU A 196 -1.56 4.71 6.06
C LEU A 196 -1.18 5.93 5.20
N CYS A 197 -2.16 6.74 4.78
CA CYS A 197 -1.90 7.93 3.98
C CYS A 197 -2.08 9.20 4.81
N GLY A 198 -0.96 9.82 5.18
CA GLY A 198 -0.91 11.04 5.99
C GLY A 198 0.24 11.96 5.61
N ILE A 199 0.25 13.16 6.17
CA ILE A 199 1.34 14.13 6.04
C ILE A 199 2.36 13.87 7.14
N ILE A 200 3.63 13.70 6.77
CA ILE A 200 4.77 13.40 7.66
C ILE A 200 5.92 14.33 7.33
N ARG A 201 6.49 15.00 8.35
CA ARG A 201 7.49 16.07 8.18
C ARG A 201 8.85 15.54 7.76
N SER A 202 9.27 14.39 8.29
CA SER A 202 10.55 13.79 7.92
C SER A 202 10.55 13.10 6.56
N ALA A 203 9.38 12.82 5.99
CA ALA A 203 9.23 12.00 4.80
C ALA A 203 8.38 12.64 3.68
N PRO A 204 8.59 13.93 3.31
CA PRO A 204 7.80 14.58 2.27
C PRO A 204 8.08 13.99 0.88
N LEU A 205 7.13 14.17 -0.02
CA LEU A 205 7.36 13.95 -1.45
C LEU A 205 8.39 14.96 -1.99
N PRO A 206 9.13 14.60 -3.06
CA PRO A 206 9.80 15.58 -3.90
C PRO A 206 8.84 16.72 -4.27
N ARG A 207 9.36 17.95 -4.26
CA ARG A 207 8.57 19.14 -4.63
C ARG A 207 8.07 19.00 -6.07
N LEU A 208 6.77 19.17 -6.28
CA LEU A 208 6.18 19.14 -7.61
C LEU A 208 6.58 20.37 -8.43
N SER A 209 6.31 20.34 -9.73
CA SER A 209 6.57 21.49 -10.60
C SER A 209 5.80 22.72 -10.12
N PRO A 210 6.43 23.91 -10.10
CA PRO A 210 5.72 25.17 -9.83
C PRO A 210 4.77 25.56 -10.96
N HIS A 211 4.86 24.92 -12.13
CA HIS A 211 4.02 25.13 -13.32
C HIS A 211 2.95 24.05 -13.46
N LEU A 212 2.55 23.41 -12.35
CA LEU A 212 1.52 22.38 -12.35
C LEU A 212 0.13 23.01 -12.47
N ASP A 213 -0.71 22.42 -13.33
CA ASP A 213 -2.12 22.80 -13.43
C ASP A 213 -2.89 22.44 -12.16
N LEU A 214 -3.93 23.23 -11.85
CA LEU A 214 -4.81 23.01 -10.71
C LEU A 214 -5.47 21.61 -10.75
N PRO A 215 -5.66 20.95 -9.59
CA PRO A 215 -5.30 21.43 -8.26
C PRO A 215 -3.79 21.33 -7.99
N ILE A 216 -3.26 22.32 -7.26
CA ILE A 216 -1.88 22.30 -6.75
C ILE A 216 -1.86 21.74 -5.32
N PRO A 217 -0.73 21.16 -4.87
CA PRO A 217 -0.59 20.70 -3.50
C PRO A 217 -0.87 21.79 -2.45
N PRO A 218 -1.48 21.43 -1.30
CA PRO A 218 -1.53 22.32 -0.15
C PRO A 218 -0.13 22.76 0.28
N THR A 219 0.01 23.99 0.74
CA THR A 219 1.28 24.52 1.24
C THR A 219 1.13 25.19 2.60
N GLU A 220 2.21 25.19 3.37
CA GLU A 220 2.29 25.83 4.67
C GLU A 220 3.59 26.64 4.75
N SER A 221 3.55 27.82 5.36
CA SER A 221 4.73 28.65 5.58
C SER A 221 5.25 28.45 7.00
N ILE A 222 6.43 27.84 7.14
CA ILE A 222 7.09 27.62 8.42
C ILE A 222 8.44 28.34 8.40
N ALA A 223 8.65 29.26 9.35
CA ALA A 223 9.90 30.03 9.48
C ALA A 223 10.35 30.70 8.15
N GLY A 224 9.39 31.19 7.35
CA GLY A 224 9.66 31.82 6.06
C GLY A 224 9.90 30.87 4.88
N GLN A 225 9.86 29.55 5.10
CA GLN A 225 9.93 28.54 4.04
C GLN A 225 8.55 28.01 3.71
N VAL A 226 8.19 28.03 2.41
CA VAL A 226 6.98 27.38 1.92
C VAL A 226 7.26 25.88 1.76
N LEU A 227 6.53 25.07 2.50
CA LEU A 227 6.57 23.61 2.48
C LEU A 227 5.33 23.05 1.79
N GLN A 228 5.53 21.98 1.03
CA GLN A 228 4.46 21.24 0.36
C GLN A 228 3.89 20.20 1.33
N ASN A 229 2.62 20.32 1.65
CA ASN A 229 1.91 19.45 2.58
C ASN A 229 1.17 18.36 1.80
N CYS A 230 1.93 17.52 1.10
CA CYS A 230 1.39 16.35 0.40
C CYS A 230 1.21 15.17 1.33
N VAL A 231 0.15 14.42 1.08
CA VAL A 231 -0.05 13.09 1.63
C VAL A 231 0.99 12.13 1.04
N THR A 232 1.47 11.22 1.88
CA THR A 232 2.41 10.15 1.53
C THR A 232 1.87 8.82 2.04
N ILE A 233 2.12 7.73 1.33
CA ILE A 233 1.69 6.38 1.72
C ILE A 233 2.81 5.74 2.55
N SER A 234 2.50 5.37 3.78
CA SER A 234 3.34 4.45 4.57
C SER A 234 3.21 3.04 4.01
N ALA A 235 4.32 2.33 3.83
CA ALA A 235 4.25 0.89 3.52
C ALA A 235 3.51 0.12 4.62
N GLY A 236 3.76 0.48 5.88
CA GLY A 236 3.09 -0.10 7.04
C GLY A 236 3.45 0.53 8.37
N LEU A 237 2.58 0.32 9.34
CA LEU A 237 2.76 0.78 10.71
C LEU A 237 3.08 -0.38 11.66
N PRO A 238 3.95 -0.15 12.67
CA PRO A 238 4.68 1.10 12.93
C PRO A 238 6.05 1.19 12.21
N HIS A 239 6.55 0.12 11.59
CA HIS A 239 7.96 0.04 11.18
C HIS A 239 8.33 0.97 10.02
N PHE A 240 7.40 1.25 9.10
CA PHE A 240 7.62 2.03 7.88
C PHE A 240 6.81 3.34 7.91
N SER A 241 6.83 4.04 9.05
CA SER A 241 5.96 5.19 9.29
C SER A 241 6.61 6.55 9.04
N THR A 242 7.92 6.68 9.21
CA THR A 242 8.62 7.99 9.19
C THR A 242 10.01 7.90 8.54
N GLY A 243 10.63 9.07 8.32
CA GLY A 243 11.97 9.20 7.75
C GLY A 243 12.11 8.57 6.38
N TYR A 244 13.31 8.06 6.09
CA TYR A 244 13.59 7.40 4.82
C TYR A 244 12.73 6.13 4.63
N MET A 245 12.40 5.42 5.72
CA MET A 245 11.66 4.15 5.71
C MET A 245 10.17 4.27 5.34
N ARG A 246 9.60 5.47 5.20
CA ARG A 246 8.15 5.60 4.95
C ARG A 246 7.75 5.23 3.52
N ASN A 247 8.42 5.83 2.54
CA ASN A 247 7.98 5.86 1.15
C ASN A 247 8.75 4.83 0.33
N TRP A 248 8.08 3.72 0.01
CA TRP A 248 8.58 2.67 -0.88
C TRP A 248 7.78 2.67 -2.18
N GLY A 249 8.44 2.88 -3.33
CA GLY A 249 7.78 3.01 -4.63
C GLY A 249 6.96 1.78 -5.00
N ARG A 250 7.48 0.58 -4.70
CA ARG A 250 6.75 -0.67 -4.89
C ARG A 250 5.45 -0.70 -4.09
N ASP A 251 5.52 -0.59 -2.77
CA ASP A 251 4.34 -0.61 -1.89
C ASP A 251 3.36 0.50 -2.24
N THR A 252 3.87 1.68 -2.57
CA THR A 252 3.09 2.85 -2.97
C THR A 252 2.24 2.51 -4.19
N PHE A 253 2.85 2.01 -5.27
CA PHE A 253 2.13 1.78 -6.54
C PHE A 253 1.34 0.48 -6.60
N ILE A 254 1.65 -0.50 -5.75
CA ILE A 254 0.73 -1.62 -5.51
C ILE A 254 -0.51 -1.14 -4.74
N SER A 255 -0.35 -0.19 -3.81
CA SER A 255 -1.44 0.26 -2.93
C SER A 255 -2.27 1.42 -3.49
N LEU A 256 -1.74 2.16 -4.47
CA LEU A 256 -2.32 3.42 -4.93
C LEU A 256 -3.75 3.24 -5.44
N ARG A 257 -4.02 2.18 -6.22
CA ARG A 257 -5.36 1.92 -6.75
C ARG A 257 -6.37 1.71 -5.62
N GLY A 258 -6.15 0.73 -4.74
CA GLY A 258 -7.05 0.47 -3.62
C GLY A 258 -7.16 1.64 -2.63
N LEU A 259 -6.05 2.22 -2.18
CA LEU A 259 -6.10 3.22 -1.11
C LEU A 259 -6.44 4.63 -1.56
N LEU A 260 -6.17 5.01 -2.82
CA LEU A 260 -6.39 6.37 -3.30
C LEU A 260 -7.42 6.45 -4.43
N LEU A 261 -7.41 5.56 -5.42
CA LEU A 261 -8.36 5.65 -6.53
C LEU A 261 -9.74 5.13 -6.14
N VAL A 262 -9.83 3.92 -5.60
CA VAL A 262 -11.10 3.31 -5.17
C VAL A 262 -11.78 4.13 -4.07
N THR A 263 -11.01 4.83 -3.24
CA THR A 263 -11.52 5.70 -2.16
C THR A 263 -11.82 7.14 -2.61
N GLY A 264 -11.50 7.53 -3.85
CA GLY A 264 -11.79 8.87 -4.38
C GLY A 264 -10.74 9.95 -4.10
N ARG A 265 -9.55 9.61 -3.60
CA ARG A 265 -8.43 10.53 -3.31
C ARG A 265 -7.57 10.79 -4.55
N HIS A 266 -8.20 11.26 -5.62
CA HIS A 266 -7.55 11.40 -6.93
C HIS A 266 -6.39 12.41 -6.92
N ASP A 267 -6.53 13.54 -6.23
CA ASP A 267 -5.48 14.56 -6.17
C ASP A 267 -4.20 14.03 -5.47
N ASP A 268 -4.37 13.31 -4.36
CA ASP A 268 -3.25 12.65 -3.67
C ASP A 268 -2.54 11.66 -4.59
N ALA A 269 -3.30 10.85 -5.35
CA ALA A 269 -2.74 9.90 -6.30
C ALA A 269 -1.94 10.60 -7.42
N ARG A 270 -2.48 11.67 -7.99
CA ARG A 270 -1.80 12.49 -9.01
C ARG A 270 -0.47 13.03 -8.48
N PHE A 271 -0.48 13.62 -7.29
CA PHE A 271 0.74 14.20 -6.69
C PHE A 271 1.82 13.15 -6.44
N ILE A 272 1.44 11.97 -5.94
CA ILE A 272 2.38 10.86 -5.73
C ILE A 272 2.97 10.38 -7.06
N ILE A 273 2.14 10.17 -8.08
CA ILE A 273 2.60 9.76 -9.43
C ILE A 273 3.65 10.74 -9.96
N LEU A 274 3.37 12.04 -9.91
CA LEU A 274 4.26 13.09 -10.43
C LEU A 274 5.54 13.22 -9.59
N ALA A 275 5.44 13.06 -8.28
CA ALA A 275 6.60 13.14 -7.39
C ALA A 275 7.61 12.01 -7.64
N PHE A 276 7.15 10.77 -7.84
CA PHE A 276 8.04 9.67 -8.22
C PHE A 276 8.55 9.80 -9.66
N ALA A 277 7.73 10.33 -10.58
CA ALA A 277 8.17 10.63 -11.95
C ALA A 277 9.36 11.59 -11.99
N ALA A 278 9.40 12.54 -11.05
CA ALA A 278 10.49 13.50 -10.91
C ALA A 278 11.84 12.83 -10.57
N CYS A 279 11.79 11.63 -9.98
CA CYS A 279 12.96 10.84 -9.59
C CYS A 279 13.38 9.79 -10.61
N LEU A 280 12.65 9.57 -11.72
CA LEU A 280 13.00 8.52 -12.68
C LEU A 280 14.48 8.64 -13.09
N ARG A 281 15.21 7.53 -13.02
CA ARG A 281 16.62 7.44 -13.39
C ARG A 281 16.93 6.02 -13.81
N HIS A 282 17.83 5.82 -14.78
CA HIS A 282 18.16 4.51 -15.34
C HIS A 282 16.95 3.78 -15.95
N GLY A 283 15.90 4.52 -16.30
CA GLY A 283 14.62 3.96 -16.75
C GLY A 283 13.78 3.38 -15.60
N LEU A 284 14.18 3.61 -14.35
CA LEU A 284 13.58 3.03 -13.15
C LEU A 284 12.96 4.11 -12.25
N ILE A 285 11.90 3.71 -11.56
CA ILE A 285 11.33 4.42 -10.41
C ILE A 285 12.02 3.87 -9.14
N PRO A 286 12.44 4.73 -8.19
CA PRO A 286 13.16 4.26 -7.01
C PRO A 286 12.29 3.38 -6.11
N ASN A 287 12.92 2.43 -5.40
CA ASN A 287 12.24 1.72 -4.32
C ASN A 287 12.16 2.63 -3.10
N LEU A 288 13.29 2.95 -2.49
CA LEU A 288 13.34 3.91 -1.39
C LEU A 288 13.31 5.33 -1.97
N LEU A 289 12.32 6.13 -1.60
CA LEU A 289 12.21 7.49 -2.15
C LEU A 289 13.14 8.49 -1.44
N ASP A 290 13.20 8.48 -0.10
CA ASP A 290 13.90 9.48 0.76
C ASP A 290 13.91 10.91 0.16
N ARG A 291 12.71 11.47 -0.02
CA ARG A 291 12.46 12.83 -0.56
C ARG A 291 12.98 13.06 -2.00
N GLY A 292 13.41 12.00 -2.67
CA GLY A 292 13.92 11.97 -4.04
C GLY A 292 15.43 12.15 -4.19
N GLN A 293 16.11 12.78 -3.23
CA GLN A 293 17.54 13.10 -3.37
C GLN A 293 18.45 11.93 -2.99
N CYS A 294 18.06 11.16 -1.97
CA CYS A 294 18.77 9.97 -1.50
C CYS A 294 18.04 8.69 -1.95
N ALA A 295 17.31 8.77 -3.07
CA ALA A 295 16.51 7.68 -3.57
C ALA A 295 17.39 6.50 -4.04
N ARG A 296 16.93 5.26 -3.81
CA ARG A 296 17.64 4.03 -4.18
C ARG A 296 16.96 3.32 -5.35
N PHE A 297 17.75 2.97 -6.37
CA PHE A 297 17.30 2.39 -7.64
C PHE A 297 17.69 0.90 -7.76
N ASN A 298 17.44 0.14 -6.69
CA ASN A 298 17.71 -1.30 -6.62
C ASN A 298 16.50 -2.17 -6.99
N CYS A 299 15.50 -1.59 -7.65
CA CYS A 299 14.17 -2.15 -7.85
C CYS A 299 13.78 -2.03 -9.32
N ARG A 300 13.42 -3.17 -9.92
CA ARG A 300 13.08 -3.30 -11.34
C ARG A 300 11.57 -3.35 -11.57
N ASP A 301 10.78 -3.68 -10.55
CA ASP A 301 9.33 -3.81 -10.63
C ASP A 301 8.58 -2.49 -10.38
N ALA A 302 9.11 -1.57 -9.54
CA ALA A 302 8.42 -0.31 -9.19
C ALA A 302 8.02 0.56 -10.39
N VAL A 303 8.84 0.61 -11.45
CA VAL A 303 8.49 1.37 -12.67
C VAL A 303 7.25 0.81 -13.37
N TRP A 304 7.08 -0.52 -13.38
CA TRP A 304 5.94 -1.17 -14.00
C TRP A 304 4.67 -1.02 -13.16
N TRP A 305 4.81 -1.05 -11.84
CA TRP A 305 3.72 -0.70 -10.92
C TRP A 305 3.30 0.77 -11.05
N TRP A 306 4.26 1.68 -11.22
CA TRP A 306 4.00 3.09 -11.48
C TRP A 306 3.23 3.29 -12.80
N LEU A 307 3.62 2.62 -13.88
CA LEU A 307 2.89 2.65 -15.15
C LEU A 307 1.46 2.10 -15.01
N GLN A 308 1.30 0.97 -14.29
CA GLN A 308 -0.02 0.40 -14.01
C GLN A 308 -0.89 1.37 -13.18
N SER A 309 -0.31 2.03 -12.19
CA SER A 309 -1.00 3.07 -11.39
C SER A 309 -1.45 4.27 -12.23
N ILE A 310 -0.64 4.71 -13.22
CA ILE A 310 -1.04 5.79 -14.14
C ILE A 310 -2.18 5.31 -15.04
N GLN A 311 -2.10 4.08 -15.56
CA GLN A 311 -3.19 3.50 -16.33
C GLN A 311 -4.49 3.46 -15.51
N ASP A 312 -4.42 3.01 -14.26
CA ASP A 312 -5.58 2.93 -13.38
C ASP A 312 -6.11 4.32 -13.03
N TYR A 313 -5.23 5.31 -12.84
CA TYR A 313 -5.62 6.72 -12.68
C TYR A 313 -6.38 7.23 -13.91
N VAL A 314 -5.85 7.01 -15.12
CA VAL A 314 -6.47 7.47 -16.37
C VAL A 314 -7.83 6.83 -16.60
N LYS A 315 -8.00 5.55 -16.23
CA LYS A 315 -9.27 4.83 -16.32
C LYS A 315 -10.31 5.29 -15.29
N THR A 316 -9.86 5.62 -14.08
CA THR A 316 -10.76 5.89 -12.93
C THR A 316 -11.15 7.35 -12.86
N VAL A 317 -10.21 8.27 -13.11
CA VAL A 317 -10.41 9.70 -12.91
C VAL A 317 -11.04 10.32 -14.16
N PRO A 318 -12.12 11.10 -14.03
CA PRO A 318 -12.71 11.83 -15.15
C PRO A 318 -11.67 12.73 -15.84
N ASN A 319 -11.53 12.61 -17.16
CA ASN A 319 -10.47 13.26 -17.94
C ASN A 319 -9.05 12.94 -17.44
N GLY A 320 -8.84 11.76 -16.85
CA GLY A 320 -7.57 11.37 -16.24
C GLY A 320 -6.39 11.40 -17.23
N HIS A 321 -6.63 11.21 -18.53
CA HIS A 321 -5.62 11.31 -19.58
C HIS A 321 -4.90 12.68 -19.62
N LYS A 322 -5.47 13.74 -19.05
CA LYS A 322 -4.81 15.04 -18.91
C LYS A 322 -3.50 14.98 -18.12
N ILE A 323 -3.36 13.98 -17.23
CA ILE A 323 -2.14 13.75 -16.45
C ILE A 323 -0.89 13.61 -17.34
N PHE A 324 -1.03 13.12 -18.58
CA PHE A 324 0.09 13.01 -19.52
C PHE A 324 0.77 14.35 -19.81
N LYS A 325 0.03 15.47 -19.71
CA LYS A 325 0.53 16.82 -19.98
C LYS A 325 1.03 17.53 -18.72
N ASP A 326 0.80 16.97 -17.54
CA ASP A 326 1.26 17.55 -16.28
C ASP A 326 2.78 17.67 -16.26
N LYS A 327 3.25 18.83 -15.78
CA LYS A 327 4.67 19.12 -15.70
C LYS A 327 5.31 18.35 -14.55
N VAL A 328 6.29 17.53 -14.90
CA VAL A 328 7.18 16.85 -13.97
C VAL A 328 8.48 17.64 -13.90
N SER A 329 8.79 18.16 -12.71
CA SER A 329 10.06 18.81 -12.45
C SER A 329 11.14 17.76 -12.19
N ARG A 330 11.91 17.42 -13.21
CA ARG A 330 12.99 16.42 -13.15
C ARG A 330 14.03 16.78 -12.10
N LEU A 331 14.13 15.98 -11.03
CA LEU A 331 15.29 16.03 -10.15
C LEU A 331 16.53 15.55 -10.90
N PHE A 332 16.36 14.52 -11.75
CA PHE A 332 17.45 13.92 -12.50
C PHE A 332 17.11 13.90 -14.01
N PRO A 333 17.48 14.96 -14.76
CA PRO A 333 17.25 15.00 -16.20
C PRO A 333 18.05 13.93 -16.97
N THR A 334 19.22 13.56 -16.47
CA THR A 334 20.03 12.46 -17.01
C THR A 334 20.48 11.52 -15.89
N ASP A 335 20.92 10.32 -16.25
CA ASP A 335 21.38 9.33 -15.27
C ASP A 335 22.54 9.84 -14.41
N ASP A 336 23.41 10.66 -15.00
CA ASP A 336 24.57 11.22 -14.32
C ASP A 336 24.34 12.60 -13.67
N SER A 337 23.18 13.21 -13.89
CA SER A 337 22.89 14.54 -13.35
C SER A 337 22.84 14.57 -11.81
N PRO A 338 23.29 15.67 -11.18
CA PRO A 338 22.99 15.96 -9.78
C PRO A 338 21.50 16.34 -9.61
N PRO A 339 20.95 16.29 -8.38
CA PRO A 339 19.57 16.72 -8.12
C PRO A 339 19.40 18.21 -8.47
N LEU A 340 18.44 18.52 -9.34
CA LEU A 340 18.09 19.88 -9.69
C LEU A 340 16.98 20.47 -8.80
N LYS A 341 16.91 21.80 -8.78
CA LYS A 341 15.85 22.54 -8.08
C LYS A 341 14.51 22.42 -8.83
N PRO A 342 13.37 22.52 -8.11
CA PRO A 342 12.05 22.49 -8.75
C PRO A 342 11.90 23.55 -9.84
N GLY A 343 11.35 23.17 -11.00
CA GLY A 343 11.15 24.04 -12.16
C GLY A 343 12.40 24.28 -13.03
N ALA A 344 13.58 23.76 -12.64
CA ALA A 344 14.80 23.91 -13.43
C ALA A 344 14.79 23.08 -14.72
N CYS A 345 14.10 21.94 -14.71
CA CYS A 345 13.89 21.07 -15.87
C CYS A 345 12.49 20.46 -15.78
N ASP A 346 11.52 21.13 -16.40
CA ASP A 346 10.15 20.64 -16.48
C ASP A 346 9.93 19.95 -17.83
N GLN A 347 9.37 18.75 -17.78
CA GLN A 347 8.87 18.05 -18.98
C GLN A 347 7.50 17.45 -18.68
N PRO A 348 6.62 17.34 -19.68
CA PRO A 348 5.34 16.66 -19.49
C PRO A 348 5.52 15.17 -19.14
N LEU A 349 4.60 14.63 -18.35
CA LEU A 349 4.66 13.26 -17.83
C LEU A 349 4.82 12.20 -18.94
N HIS A 350 4.20 12.40 -20.12
CA HIS A 350 4.35 11.45 -21.23
C HIS A 350 5.79 11.26 -21.72
N ASP A 351 6.65 12.28 -21.58
CA ASP A 351 8.06 12.20 -21.98
C ASP A 351 8.82 11.34 -20.97
N VAL A 352 8.45 11.44 -19.69
CA VAL A 352 9.02 10.61 -18.61
C VAL A 352 8.63 9.14 -18.78
N ILE A 353 7.36 8.88 -19.12
CA ILE A 353 6.88 7.52 -19.41
C ILE A 353 7.65 6.94 -20.60
N HIS A 354 7.77 7.71 -21.68
CA HIS A 354 8.49 7.26 -22.87
C HIS A 354 9.98 7.04 -22.58
N GLU A 355 10.64 7.90 -21.80
CA GLU A 355 12.03 7.72 -21.36
C GLU A 355 12.23 6.36 -20.68
N ALA A 356 11.32 5.97 -19.78
CA ALA A 356 11.38 4.68 -19.10
C ALA A 356 11.33 3.51 -20.10
N LEU A 357 10.33 3.50 -20.99
CA LEU A 357 10.18 2.45 -22.00
C LEU A 357 11.35 2.40 -22.98
N GLN A 358 11.81 3.56 -23.43
CA GLN A 358 12.93 3.72 -24.35
C GLN A 358 14.24 3.20 -23.72
N LYS A 359 14.49 3.46 -22.43
CA LYS A 359 15.67 2.92 -21.72
C LYS A 359 15.59 1.40 -21.54
N HIS A 360 14.43 0.86 -21.18
CA HIS A 360 14.24 -0.59 -21.11
C HIS A 360 14.43 -1.25 -22.49
N PHE A 361 13.89 -0.65 -23.54
CA PHE A 361 14.03 -1.19 -24.89
C PHE A 361 15.45 -1.05 -25.44
N GLN A 362 16.19 0.03 -25.14
CA GLN A 362 17.61 0.14 -25.48
C GLN A 362 18.46 -0.91 -24.74
N GLY A 363 18.10 -1.21 -23.50
CA GLY A 363 18.89 -2.03 -22.59
C GLY A 363 19.97 -1.20 -21.90
N LEU A 364 20.14 -1.41 -20.59
CA LEU A 364 21.08 -0.64 -19.77
C LEU A 364 21.76 -1.54 -18.75
N LYS A 365 23.08 -1.42 -18.67
CA LYS A 365 23.91 -1.94 -17.58
C LYS A 365 24.48 -0.77 -16.81
N PHE A 366 24.27 -0.75 -15.51
CA PHE A 366 24.73 0.33 -14.65
C PHE A 366 25.12 -0.20 -13.28
N ARG A 367 25.90 0.59 -12.54
CA ARG A 367 26.24 0.33 -11.15
C ARG A 367 25.48 1.33 -10.27
N GLU A 368 24.90 0.86 -9.16
CA GLU A 368 24.23 1.75 -8.20
C GLU A 368 25.15 2.89 -7.78
N ARG A 369 24.61 4.11 -7.80
CA ARG A 369 25.35 5.29 -7.34
C ARG A 369 25.67 5.14 -5.86
N ASN A 370 26.88 5.52 -5.48
CA ASN A 370 27.39 5.39 -4.12
C ASN A 370 27.49 3.92 -3.64
N ALA A 371 27.59 2.96 -4.57
CA ALA A 371 27.78 1.54 -4.26
C ALA A 371 28.91 1.32 -3.25
N GLY A 372 28.61 0.49 -2.25
CA GLY A 372 29.50 0.20 -1.13
C GLY A 372 28.71 0.02 0.16
N ARG A 373 29.44 -0.30 1.24
CA ARG A 373 28.85 -0.66 2.54
C ARG A 373 27.99 0.42 3.18
N GLN A 374 28.17 1.69 2.81
CA GLN A 374 27.33 2.79 3.29
C GLN A 374 25.93 2.77 2.68
N LEU A 375 25.79 2.29 1.44
CA LEU A 375 24.51 2.16 0.76
C LEU A 375 23.82 0.86 1.17
N ASP A 376 24.57 -0.24 1.22
CA ASP A 376 24.08 -1.54 1.64
C ASP A 376 25.22 -2.34 2.26
N GLU A 377 25.15 -2.56 3.57
CA GLU A 377 26.19 -3.27 4.34
C GLU A 377 26.17 -4.79 4.11
N GLN A 378 25.07 -5.32 3.59
CA GLN A 378 24.86 -6.75 3.43
C GLN A 378 25.15 -7.20 2.00
N MET A 379 24.88 -6.37 1.00
CA MET A 379 25.05 -6.70 -0.41
C MET A 379 26.52 -6.92 -0.81
N SER A 380 26.75 -7.89 -1.71
CA SER A 380 28.06 -8.11 -2.34
C SER A 380 28.41 -7.00 -3.35
N ASP A 381 29.70 -6.87 -3.69
CA ASP A 381 30.13 -5.88 -4.70
C ASP A 381 29.44 -6.05 -6.07
N ALA A 382 29.20 -7.31 -6.46
CA ALA A 382 28.51 -7.67 -7.69
C ALA A 382 27.01 -7.33 -7.66
N GLY A 383 26.39 -7.34 -6.47
CA GLY A 383 24.97 -7.05 -6.30
C GLY A 383 24.59 -5.60 -6.67
N PHE A 384 25.53 -4.66 -6.57
CA PHE A 384 25.32 -3.27 -6.97
C PHE A 384 25.29 -3.07 -8.50
N ASN A 385 25.72 -4.06 -9.27
CA ASN A 385 25.66 -4.00 -10.73
C ASN A 385 24.28 -4.48 -11.17
N ASN A 386 23.60 -3.69 -11.99
CA ASN A 386 22.24 -3.94 -12.45
C ASN A 386 22.20 -3.97 -13.97
N GLU A 387 21.26 -4.77 -14.47
CA GLU A 387 20.94 -4.88 -15.89
C GLU A 387 19.42 -4.80 -16.05
N ILE A 388 18.98 -4.09 -17.07
CA ILE A 388 17.61 -4.09 -17.56
C ILE A 388 17.61 -4.17 -19.08
N GLY A 389 16.60 -4.82 -19.65
CA GLY A 389 16.48 -4.92 -21.09
C GLY A 389 15.18 -5.55 -21.55
N VAL A 390 15.07 -5.70 -22.86
CA VAL A 390 13.99 -6.42 -23.55
C VAL A 390 14.62 -7.48 -24.44
N ASP A 391 14.19 -8.73 -24.30
CA ASP A 391 14.59 -9.79 -25.23
C ASP A 391 13.83 -9.59 -26.55
N LEU A 392 14.56 -9.39 -27.64
CA LEU A 392 13.98 -9.08 -28.96
C LEU A 392 13.31 -10.28 -29.62
N ASN A 393 13.50 -11.50 -29.11
CA ASN A 393 12.84 -12.70 -29.64
C ASN A 393 11.48 -12.94 -28.98
N THR A 394 11.37 -12.59 -27.69
CA THR A 394 10.17 -12.86 -26.88
C THR A 394 9.36 -11.61 -26.57
N GLY A 395 9.99 -10.43 -26.64
CA GLY A 395 9.44 -9.16 -26.16
C GLY A 395 9.48 -9.03 -24.63
N PHE A 396 9.97 -10.03 -23.90
CA PHE A 396 9.93 -10.00 -22.44
C PHE A 396 10.93 -9.00 -21.89
N VAL A 397 10.48 -8.21 -20.92
CA VAL A 397 11.35 -7.39 -20.09
C VAL A 397 12.15 -8.32 -19.18
N PHE A 398 13.46 -8.12 -19.11
CA PHE A 398 14.34 -8.87 -18.22
C PHE A 398 15.25 -7.92 -17.43
N GLY A 399 15.89 -8.46 -16.39
CA GLY A 399 16.96 -7.75 -15.71
C GLY A 399 17.42 -8.43 -14.44
N GLY A 400 18.30 -7.75 -13.72
CA GLY A 400 18.88 -8.24 -12.47
C GLY A 400 20.03 -9.23 -12.68
N ASN A 401 20.46 -9.87 -11.60
CA ASN A 401 21.43 -10.96 -11.59
C ASN A 401 21.26 -11.81 -10.31
N SER A 402 22.04 -12.89 -10.21
CA SER A 402 22.03 -13.82 -9.08
C SER A 402 22.44 -13.21 -7.72
N PHE A 403 22.93 -11.97 -7.69
CA PHE A 403 23.44 -11.29 -6.50
C PHE A 403 22.56 -10.10 -6.06
N ASN A 404 21.43 -9.86 -6.74
CA ASN A 404 20.54 -8.74 -6.42
C ASN A 404 19.08 -9.15 -6.19
N CYS A 405 18.32 -8.17 -5.71
CA CYS A 405 16.96 -8.31 -5.20
C CYS A 405 16.01 -7.32 -5.89
N GLY A 406 15.94 -7.37 -7.22
CA GLY A 406 15.23 -6.36 -8.01
C GLY A 406 13.69 -6.45 -8.02
N THR A 407 13.08 -7.39 -7.29
CA THR A 407 11.62 -7.61 -7.25
C THR A 407 11.12 -7.58 -5.82
N TRP A 408 9.81 -7.56 -5.57
CA TRP A 408 9.22 -7.54 -4.22
C TRP A 408 9.71 -8.63 -3.26
N MET A 409 10.19 -9.76 -3.78
CA MET A 409 10.84 -10.78 -2.99
C MET A 409 12.32 -10.41 -2.78
N ASP A 410 12.62 -9.40 -1.95
CA ASP A 410 13.91 -8.68 -1.93
C ASP A 410 14.84 -8.95 -0.75
N LYS A 411 14.62 -10.02 0.02
CA LYS A 411 15.48 -10.32 1.17
C LYS A 411 16.94 -10.61 0.78
N MET A 412 17.84 -9.70 1.16
CA MET A 412 19.30 -9.90 1.15
C MET A 412 19.73 -10.50 2.50
N GLY A 413 20.51 -11.58 2.50
CA GLY A 413 20.96 -12.18 3.75
C GLY A 413 22.08 -11.45 4.44
N SER A 414 22.11 -11.63 5.75
CA SER A 414 22.99 -10.89 6.66
C SER A 414 23.64 -11.76 7.74
N SER A 415 23.40 -13.08 7.76
CA SER A 415 24.02 -13.99 8.72
C SER A 415 25.37 -14.49 8.21
N GLU A 416 26.44 -14.00 8.81
CA GLU A 416 27.80 -14.56 8.62
C GLU A 416 27.87 -15.97 9.17
N LYS A 417 27.29 -16.17 10.35
CA LYS A 417 27.26 -17.45 11.09
C LYS A 417 26.63 -18.57 10.27
N ALA A 418 25.49 -18.30 9.63
CA ALA A 418 24.82 -19.29 8.78
C ALA A 418 25.33 -19.32 7.33
N GLY A 419 26.34 -18.51 6.98
CA GLY A 419 26.92 -18.46 5.63
C GLY A 419 25.98 -17.92 4.55
N ASN A 420 24.97 -17.13 4.94
CA ASN A 420 24.00 -16.54 4.02
C ASN A 420 24.24 -15.04 3.73
N LYS A 421 25.15 -14.37 4.45
CA LYS A 421 25.49 -12.97 4.19
C LYS A 421 25.85 -12.71 2.72
N SER A 422 25.35 -11.61 2.17
CA SER A 422 25.60 -11.14 0.80
C SER A 422 25.05 -12.01 -0.32
N LYS A 423 24.27 -13.04 0.02
CA LYS A 423 23.49 -13.80 -0.94
C LYS A 423 22.05 -13.26 -0.92
N PRO A 424 21.36 -13.14 -2.06
CA PRO A 424 19.92 -12.91 -2.05
C PRO A 424 19.16 -14.21 -1.76
N ALA A 425 18.07 -14.13 -0.98
CA ALA A 425 17.22 -15.28 -0.69
C ALA A 425 16.44 -15.74 -1.92
N THR A 426 15.98 -14.78 -2.70
CA THR A 426 15.09 -14.96 -3.83
C THR A 426 15.52 -14.04 -4.98
N PRO A 427 16.71 -14.22 -5.56
CA PRO A 427 17.05 -13.52 -6.80
C PRO A 427 16.06 -13.95 -7.88
N ARG A 428 15.31 -13.00 -8.41
CA ARG A 428 14.32 -13.21 -9.48
C ARG A 428 14.75 -12.47 -10.73
N ASP A 429 15.98 -12.72 -11.14
CA ASP A 429 16.56 -12.18 -12.36
C ASP A 429 16.02 -12.87 -13.61
N GLY A 430 16.36 -12.33 -14.78
CA GLY A 430 15.67 -12.68 -16.02
C GLY A 430 14.29 -12.02 -16.07
N SER A 431 13.31 -12.71 -16.65
CA SER A 431 11.95 -12.19 -16.86
C SER A 431 10.99 -12.67 -15.78
N ALA A 432 10.76 -11.85 -14.75
CA ALA A 432 9.76 -12.11 -13.71
C ALA A 432 8.34 -11.98 -14.27
N VAL A 433 7.46 -12.93 -13.90
CA VAL A 433 6.13 -13.07 -14.49
C VAL A 433 5.27 -11.81 -14.35
N GLU A 434 5.30 -11.14 -13.19
CA GLU A 434 4.53 -9.92 -12.97
C GLU A 434 5.05 -8.75 -13.79
N ILE A 435 6.37 -8.64 -14.01
CA ILE A 435 6.96 -7.57 -14.82
C ILE A 435 6.56 -7.74 -16.28
N VAL A 436 6.53 -8.98 -16.79
CA VAL A 436 6.08 -9.25 -18.16
C VAL A 436 4.58 -8.94 -18.33
N GLY A 437 3.75 -9.31 -17.33
CA GLY A 437 2.33 -8.96 -17.34
C GLY A 437 2.08 -7.44 -17.29
N LEU A 438 2.77 -6.74 -16.40
CA LEU A 438 2.65 -5.28 -16.27
C LEU A 438 3.15 -4.55 -17.52
N SER A 439 4.27 -4.99 -18.12
CA SER A 439 4.78 -4.39 -19.36
C SER A 439 3.82 -4.62 -20.54
N LYS A 440 3.23 -5.82 -20.66
CA LYS A 440 2.15 -6.10 -21.62
C LYS A 440 0.97 -5.14 -21.43
N SER A 441 0.52 -4.96 -20.19
CA SER A 441 -0.60 -4.06 -19.87
C SER A 441 -0.29 -2.62 -20.27
N ALA A 442 0.91 -2.13 -19.95
CA ALA A 442 1.37 -0.79 -20.27
C ALA A 442 1.46 -0.56 -21.79
N LEU A 443 2.04 -1.49 -22.55
CA LEU A 443 2.17 -1.38 -24.01
C LEU A 443 0.82 -1.36 -24.71
N ARG A 444 -0.08 -2.30 -24.35
CA ARG A 444 -1.47 -2.33 -24.85
C ARG A 444 -2.16 -0.99 -24.61
N TRP A 445 -2.04 -0.46 -23.40
CA TRP A 445 -2.70 0.76 -22.99
C TRP A 445 -2.15 2.00 -23.69
N LEU A 446 -0.84 2.20 -23.70
CA LEU A 446 -0.21 3.35 -24.34
C LEU A 446 -0.45 3.35 -25.85
N ASN A 447 -0.48 2.17 -26.47
CA ASN A 447 -0.88 2.03 -27.87
C ASN A 447 -2.32 2.52 -28.10
N SER A 448 -3.28 2.18 -27.23
CA SER A 448 -4.66 2.71 -27.28
C SER A 448 -4.66 4.24 -27.14
N MET A 449 -3.98 4.77 -26.13
CA MET A 449 -3.90 6.21 -25.87
C MET A 449 -3.27 6.99 -27.03
N PHE A 450 -2.35 6.38 -27.78
CA PHE A 450 -1.80 6.96 -29.00
C PHE A 450 -2.85 7.09 -30.11
N TYR A 451 -3.58 6.01 -30.41
CA TYR A 451 -4.64 6.04 -31.42
C TYR A 451 -5.82 6.95 -31.05
N GLU A 452 -6.09 7.12 -29.76
CA GLU A 452 -7.07 8.06 -29.23
C GLU A 452 -6.58 9.53 -29.24
N GLY A 453 -5.30 9.78 -29.57
CA GLY A 453 -4.73 11.13 -29.65
C GLY A 453 -4.35 11.74 -28.29
N HIS A 454 -4.28 10.93 -27.23
CA HIS A 454 -3.94 11.36 -25.87
C HIS A 454 -2.44 11.20 -25.54
N TYR A 455 -1.74 10.29 -26.22
CA TYR A 455 -0.32 10.01 -26.00
C TYR A 455 0.48 10.19 -27.30
N PRO A 456 1.66 10.86 -27.29
CA PRO A 456 2.31 11.26 -28.54
C PRO A 456 3.27 10.21 -29.13
N TYR A 457 3.68 9.20 -28.36
CA TYR A 457 4.65 8.19 -28.79
C TYR A 457 3.97 6.88 -29.18
N CYS A 458 4.50 6.19 -30.18
CA CYS A 458 3.99 4.88 -30.63
C CYS A 458 5.07 3.81 -30.85
N MET A 459 6.35 4.15 -30.65
CA MET A 459 7.48 3.27 -30.93
C MET A 459 8.68 3.57 -30.03
N VAL A 460 9.60 2.63 -29.97
CA VAL A 460 10.90 2.68 -29.28
C VAL A 460 12.00 2.20 -30.22
N GLU A 461 13.23 2.60 -29.93
CA GLU A 461 14.39 2.25 -30.75
C GLU A 461 15.54 1.65 -29.93
N ARG A 462 16.32 0.75 -30.52
CA ARG A 462 17.55 0.22 -29.94
C ARG A 462 18.68 0.40 -30.93
N ILE A 463 19.71 1.12 -30.51
CA ILE A 463 20.94 1.26 -31.29
C ILE A 463 21.90 0.17 -30.85
N VAL A 464 22.24 -0.74 -31.77
CA VAL A 464 23.22 -1.82 -31.58
C VAL A 464 24.47 -1.46 -32.35
N LYS A 465 25.61 -1.36 -31.65
CA LYS A 465 26.92 -1.18 -32.28
C LYS A 465 27.52 -2.55 -32.56
N ASP A 466 27.87 -2.79 -33.81
CA ASP A 466 28.65 -3.96 -34.18
C ASP A 466 30.12 -3.68 -33.85
N GLU A 467 30.66 -4.38 -32.85
CA GLU A 467 32.06 -4.23 -32.41
C GLU A 467 33.07 -4.63 -33.49
N SER A 468 32.68 -5.47 -34.45
CA SER A 468 33.56 -5.97 -35.51
C SER A 468 33.64 -5.03 -36.72
N THR A 469 32.54 -4.34 -37.05
CA THR A 469 32.47 -3.45 -38.22
C THR A 469 32.45 -1.96 -37.85
N GLY A 470 32.22 -1.63 -36.58
CA GLY A 470 32.04 -0.25 -36.10
C GLY A 470 30.73 0.41 -36.56
N LEU A 471 29.90 -0.28 -37.34
CA LEU A 471 28.62 0.21 -37.83
C LEU A 471 27.54 0.10 -36.75
N SER A 472 26.63 1.06 -36.71
CA SER A 472 25.48 1.05 -35.80
C SER A 472 24.23 0.65 -36.58
N LYS A 473 23.49 -0.34 -36.06
CA LYS A 473 22.18 -0.75 -36.56
C LYS A 473 21.11 -0.28 -35.58
N THR A 474 20.13 0.48 -36.07
CA THR A 474 18.95 0.87 -35.29
C THR A 474 17.83 -0.14 -35.52
N ILE A 475 17.32 -0.71 -34.43
CA ILE A 475 16.14 -1.57 -34.41
C ILE A 475 14.99 -0.72 -33.89
N ILE A 476 13.92 -0.57 -34.68
CA ILE A 476 12.72 0.18 -34.28
C ILE A 476 11.61 -0.83 -34.05
N MET A 477 10.84 -0.64 -32.99
CA MET A 477 9.67 -1.47 -32.68
C MET A 477 8.53 -0.58 -32.19
N THR A 478 7.37 -0.69 -32.82
CA THR A 478 6.16 -0.03 -32.33
C THR A 478 5.68 -0.66 -31.02
N TYR A 479 4.94 0.08 -30.20
CA TYR A 479 4.32 -0.49 -29.00
C TYR A 479 3.37 -1.64 -29.33
N LYS A 480 2.70 -1.57 -30.50
CA LYS A 480 1.88 -2.67 -31.00
C LYS A 480 2.70 -3.91 -31.29
N GLU A 481 3.80 -3.80 -32.04
CA GLU A 481 4.67 -4.94 -32.35
C GLU A 481 5.28 -5.55 -31.09
N TRP A 482 5.71 -4.71 -30.14
CA TRP A 482 6.23 -5.18 -28.86
C TRP A 482 5.15 -5.91 -28.05
N ASN A 483 3.96 -5.34 -27.95
CA ASN A 483 2.80 -5.96 -27.32
C ASN A 483 2.46 -7.33 -27.93
N ASP A 484 2.44 -7.41 -29.26
CA ASP A 484 2.09 -8.62 -30.00
C ASP A 484 3.19 -9.70 -29.87
N LEU A 485 4.45 -9.30 -29.77
CA LEU A 485 5.57 -10.21 -29.55
C LEU A 485 5.47 -10.88 -28.16
N ILE A 486 5.15 -10.12 -27.11
CA ILE A 486 4.89 -10.69 -25.78
C ILE A 486 3.68 -11.65 -25.85
N GLN A 487 2.60 -11.23 -26.52
CA GLN A 487 1.38 -12.02 -26.68
C GLN A 487 1.65 -13.40 -27.31
N ALA A 488 2.47 -13.44 -28.35
CA ALA A 488 2.80 -14.67 -29.07
C ALA A 488 3.69 -15.64 -28.26
N ASN A 489 4.44 -15.13 -27.28
CA ASN A 489 5.46 -15.90 -26.58
C ASN A 489 5.10 -16.26 -25.13
N PHE A 490 4.24 -15.50 -24.45
CA PHE A 490 4.03 -15.65 -23.01
C PHE A 490 3.57 -17.05 -22.58
N ASP A 491 2.38 -17.47 -23.01
CA ASP A 491 1.77 -18.72 -22.55
C ASP A 491 2.68 -19.93 -22.87
N LYS A 492 3.24 -19.95 -24.08
CA LYS A 492 4.18 -20.99 -24.55
C LYS A 492 5.42 -21.15 -23.65
N ASN A 493 5.97 -20.04 -23.15
CA ASN A 493 7.24 -20.06 -22.41
C ASN A 493 7.04 -20.19 -20.89
N PHE A 494 5.95 -19.62 -20.35
CA PHE A 494 5.66 -19.62 -18.92
C PHE A 494 4.79 -20.81 -18.47
N PHE A 495 3.87 -21.32 -19.28
CA PHE A 495 3.00 -22.41 -18.85
C PHE A 495 3.72 -23.77 -18.82
N ILE A 496 3.56 -24.50 -17.72
CA ILE A 496 4.07 -25.87 -17.56
C ILE A 496 2.90 -26.84 -17.71
N ASN A 497 2.95 -27.64 -18.78
CA ASN A 497 1.88 -28.57 -19.10
C ASN A 497 1.71 -29.65 -18.00
N PRO A 498 0.46 -29.98 -17.58
CA PRO A 498 0.18 -31.07 -16.64
C PRO A 498 0.75 -32.42 -17.10
N GLU A 499 0.73 -32.69 -18.41
CA GLU A 499 1.30 -33.90 -18.98
C GLU A 499 2.81 -33.73 -19.20
N LYS A 500 3.57 -34.75 -18.82
CA LYS A 500 5.02 -34.76 -19.02
C LYS A 500 5.35 -34.99 -20.49
N LYS A 501 6.13 -34.06 -21.06
CA LYS A 501 6.69 -34.18 -22.41
C LYS A 501 8.14 -34.71 -22.34
N PRO A 502 8.64 -35.36 -23.41
CA PRO A 502 10.00 -35.90 -23.44
C PRO A 502 11.10 -34.85 -23.20
N ASP A 503 10.92 -33.64 -23.73
CA ASP A 503 11.92 -32.55 -23.68
C ASP A 503 11.80 -31.66 -22.43
N ASP A 504 10.94 -32.04 -21.48
CA ASP A 504 10.72 -31.26 -20.27
C ASP A 504 11.95 -31.25 -19.36
N SER A 505 12.23 -30.08 -18.78
CA SER A 505 13.32 -29.92 -17.81
C SER A 505 13.14 -30.86 -16.61
N LYS A 506 14.25 -31.45 -16.17
CA LYS A 506 14.31 -32.25 -14.93
C LYS A 506 14.12 -31.40 -13.66
N LEU A 507 14.16 -30.07 -13.79
CA LEU A 507 14.01 -29.11 -12.69
C LEU A 507 12.53 -28.77 -12.38
N ILE A 508 11.58 -29.30 -13.16
CA ILE A 508 10.15 -29.08 -12.91
C ILE A 508 9.74 -29.80 -11.63
N ASN A 509 9.40 -29.02 -10.60
CA ASN A 509 8.83 -29.55 -9.35
C ASN A 509 7.33 -29.82 -9.48
N LYS A 510 6.56 -28.83 -9.96
CA LYS A 510 5.10 -28.93 -10.18
C LYS A 510 4.70 -28.60 -11.60
N ARG A 511 3.55 -29.13 -12.01
CA ARG A 511 2.95 -28.98 -13.33
C ARG A 511 1.55 -28.40 -13.23
N GLY A 512 1.01 -27.92 -14.36
CA GLY A 512 -0.25 -27.18 -14.36
C GLY A 512 -0.11 -25.85 -13.62
N ILE A 513 1.03 -25.16 -13.83
CA ILE A 513 1.37 -23.87 -13.22
C ILE A 513 1.96 -22.95 -14.29
N TYR A 514 2.02 -21.66 -13.99
CA TYR A 514 2.90 -20.73 -14.71
C TYR A 514 4.20 -20.56 -13.92
N LYS A 515 5.32 -20.59 -14.63
CA LYS A 515 6.66 -20.31 -14.10
C LYS A 515 6.70 -18.96 -13.38
N ASP A 516 7.53 -18.88 -12.35
CA ASP A 516 7.72 -17.63 -11.60
C ASP A 516 8.62 -16.63 -12.35
N THR A 517 9.65 -17.16 -13.00
CA THR A 517 10.60 -16.43 -13.84
C THR A 517 10.87 -17.21 -15.13
N PHE A 518 11.37 -16.52 -16.15
CA PHE A 518 11.86 -17.12 -17.38
C PHE A 518 13.31 -16.69 -17.63
N ASN A 519 14.20 -17.68 -17.83
CA ASN A 519 15.63 -17.50 -18.04
C ASN A 519 16.33 -16.78 -16.87
N SER A 520 15.97 -17.12 -15.62
CA SER A 520 16.77 -16.67 -14.48
C SER A 520 18.13 -17.37 -14.44
N SER A 521 19.10 -16.73 -13.77
CA SER A 521 20.42 -17.33 -13.53
C SER A 521 20.35 -18.65 -12.75
N LEU A 522 19.37 -18.79 -11.86
CA LEU A 522 19.09 -20.02 -11.12
C LEU A 522 17.97 -20.78 -11.81
N GLN A 523 18.30 -21.59 -12.82
CA GLN A 523 17.30 -22.25 -13.69
C GLN A 523 16.18 -23.02 -12.97
N TRP A 524 16.40 -23.55 -11.76
CA TRP A 524 15.35 -24.23 -10.99
C TRP A 524 14.32 -23.25 -10.40
N ALA A 525 14.70 -21.99 -10.15
CA ALA A 525 13.83 -20.95 -9.60
C ALA A 525 12.68 -20.61 -10.58
N ASP A 526 12.94 -20.70 -11.89
CA ASP A 526 11.91 -20.54 -12.93
C ASP A 526 10.70 -21.47 -12.70
N TYR A 527 10.94 -22.68 -12.20
CA TYR A 527 9.93 -23.73 -12.06
C TYR A 527 9.26 -23.78 -10.67
N GLN A 528 9.52 -22.81 -9.80
CA GLN A 528 8.90 -22.74 -8.48
C GLN A 528 7.43 -22.29 -8.57
N LEU A 529 6.55 -22.97 -7.82
CA LEU A 529 5.19 -22.50 -7.62
C LEU A 529 5.19 -21.36 -6.59
N ARG A 530 4.87 -20.15 -7.05
CA ARG A 530 4.82 -18.91 -6.27
C ARG A 530 3.55 -18.09 -6.58
N PRO A 531 3.13 -17.18 -5.70
CA PRO A 531 1.88 -16.42 -5.86
C PRO A 531 2.01 -15.18 -6.77
N ASN A 532 2.98 -15.14 -7.69
CA ASN A 532 3.30 -13.95 -8.49
C ASN A 532 2.54 -13.87 -9.81
N TYR A 533 2.31 -14.99 -10.50
CA TYR A 533 1.59 -15.01 -11.78
C TYR A 533 0.14 -14.51 -11.73
N PRO A 534 -0.61 -14.56 -10.60
CA PRO A 534 -1.91 -13.92 -10.50
C PRO A 534 -1.88 -12.40 -10.74
N VAL A 535 -0.74 -11.74 -10.50
CA VAL A 535 -0.57 -10.33 -10.87
C VAL A 535 -0.72 -10.14 -12.38
N ALA A 536 0.04 -10.92 -13.17
CA ALA A 536 -0.02 -10.89 -14.63
C ALA A 536 -1.42 -11.24 -15.15
N MET A 537 -2.09 -12.21 -14.52
CA MET A 537 -3.48 -12.57 -14.82
C MET A 537 -4.46 -11.41 -14.63
N CYS A 538 -4.25 -10.56 -13.62
CA CYS A 538 -5.14 -9.41 -13.38
C CYS A 538 -4.91 -8.26 -14.36
N VAL A 539 -3.65 -7.95 -14.67
CA VAL A 539 -3.32 -6.77 -15.49
C VAL A 539 -3.37 -7.07 -16.98
N ALA A 540 -3.09 -8.30 -17.39
CA ALA A 540 -3.05 -8.73 -18.79
C ALA A 540 -3.65 -10.15 -18.96
N PRO A 541 -4.95 -10.34 -18.67
CA PRO A 541 -5.60 -11.65 -18.77
C PRO A 541 -5.55 -12.26 -20.18
N GLU A 542 -5.40 -11.43 -21.22
CA GLU A 542 -5.27 -11.88 -22.61
C GLU A 542 -4.01 -12.72 -22.87
N LEU A 543 -3.02 -12.69 -21.99
CA LEU A 543 -1.79 -13.49 -22.13
C LEU A 543 -2.01 -14.98 -21.90
N PHE A 544 -3.14 -15.35 -21.31
CA PHE A 544 -3.37 -16.69 -20.77
C PHE A 544 -4.43 -17.43 -21.57
N ASP A 545 -4.16 -18.71 -21.85
CA ASP A 545 -5.26 -19.61 -22.19
C ASP A 545 -6.17 -19.78 -20.96
N PRO A 546 -7.50 -19.59 -21.08
CA PRO A 546 -8.40 -19.62 -19.93
C PRO A 546 -8.40 -20.94 -19.15
N GLN A 547 -8.23 -22.09 -19.83
CA GLN A 547 -8.23 -23.40 -19.16
C GLN A 547 -6.92 -23.61 -18.40
N ASN A 548 -5.79 -23.24 -19.01
CA ASN A 548 -4.47 -23.26 -18.37
C ASN A 548 -4.43 -22.33 -17.15
N ALA A 549 -4.98 -21.11 -17.28
CA ALA A 549 -5.09 -20.15 -16.18
C ALA A 549 -5.91 -20.72 -15.01
N TRP A 550 -7.07 -21.31 -15.30
CA TRP A 550 -7.93 -21.89 -14.29
C TRP A 550 -7.28 -23.09 -13.58
N LEU A 551 -6.60 -23.95 -14.33
CA LEU A 551 -5.81 -25.04 -13.76
C LEU A 551 -4.73 -24.50 -12.80
N ALA A 552 -3.95 -23.51 -13.24
CA ALA A 552 -2.92 -22.89 -12.42
C ALA A 552 -3.48 -22.26 -11.14
N LEU A 553 -4.59 -21.52 -11.24
CA LEU A 553 -5.27 -20.93 -10.09
C LEU A 553 -5.75 -21.98 -9.09
N ARG A 554 -6.28 -23.12 -9.55
CA ARG A 554 -6.63 -24.25 -8.65
C ARG A 554 -5.39 -24.86 -7.99
N THR A 555 -4.28 -24.96 -8.71
CA THR A 555 -3.01 -25.42 -8.14
C THR A 555 -2.47 -24.45 -7.08
N ALA A 556 -2.55 -23.14 -7.30
CA ALA A 556 -2.22 -22.14 -6.28
C ALA A 556 -3.17 -22.19 -5.08
N GLU A 557 -4.47 -22.34 -5.30
CA GLU A 557 -5.45 -22.49 -4.22
C GLU A 557 -5.09 -23.67 -3.32
N GLN A 558 -4.77 -24.82 -3.91
CA GLN A 558 -4.47 -26.04 -3.17
C GLN A 558 -3.17 -25.96 -2.37
N HIS A 559 -2.14 -25.29 -2.89
CA HIS A 559 -0.79 -25.36 -2.33
C HIS A 559 -0.32 -24.08 -1.64
N LEU A 560 -0.82 -22.92 -2.06
CA LEU A 560 -0.33 -21.62 -1.61
C LEU A 560 -1.32 -20.88 -0.72
N LEU A 561 -2.63 -21.13 -0.82
CA LEU A 561 -3.61 -20.40 -0.03
C LEU A 561 -3.48 -20.77 1.46
N GLY A 562 -3.16 -19.77 2.29
CA GLY A 562 -3.25 -19.83 3.75
C GLY A 562 -4.56 -19.20 4.25
N PRO A 563 -4.77 -19.16 5.58
CA PRO A 563 -5.98 -18.60 6.17
C PRO A 563 -6.19 -17.09 5.90
N LEU A 564 -5.09 -16.34 5.91
CA LEU A 564 -5.07 -14.89 5.66
C LEU A 564 -4.17 -14.51 4.46
N GLY A 565 -3.03 -15.18 4.29
CA GLY A 565 -2.09 -14.85 3.22
C GLY A 565 -1.86 -15.98 2.24
N MET A 566 -1.14 -15.68 1.16
CA MET A 566 -0.60 -16.64 0.22
C MET A 566 0.82 -17.01 0.63
N LYS A 567 1.09 -18.30 0.81
CA LYS A 567 2.44 -18.85 1.00
C LYS A 567 3.32 -18.41 -0.17
N THR A 568 4.46 -17.82 0.14
CA THR A 568 5.38 -17.26 -0.87
C THR A 568 6.15 -18.29 -1.69
N LEU A 569 6.17 -19.54 -1.21
CA LEU A 569 6.75 -20.69 -1.89
C LEU A 569 5.92 -21.93 -1.53
N ASP A 570 5.82 -22.85 -2.48
CA ASP A 570 5.18 -24.14 -2.28
C ASP A 570 5.80 -24.96 -1.13
N PRO A 571 4.98 -25.49 -0.18
CA PRO A 571 5.46 -26.32 0.92
C PRO A 571 6.22 -27.59 0.55
N SER A 572 6.05 -28.12 -0.68
CA SER A 572 6.84 -29.28 -1.14
C SER A 572 8.23 -28.92 -1.68
N ASP A 573 8.54 -27.63 -1.85
CA ASP A 573 9.86 -27.17 -2.27
C ASP A 573 10.89 -27.30 -1.13
N TRP A 574 12.12 -27.69 -1.47
CA TRP A 574 13.20 -27.80 -0.49
C TRP A 574 13.51 -26.46 0.20
N GLY A 575 13.33 -25.33 -0.49
CA GLY A 575 13.55 -23.99 0.07
C GLY A 575 12.51 -23.54 1.10
N TYR A 576 11.39 -24.26 1.25
CA TYR A 576 10.28 -23.81 2.09
C TYR A 576 10.63 -23.74 3.59
N ASP A 577 10.39 -22.56 4.19
CA ASP A 577 10.36 -22.34 5.64
C ASP A 577 9.32 -21.26 5.99
N GLY A 578 8.16 -21.68 6.51
CA GLY A 578 7.03 -20.80 6.79
C GLY A 578 7.11 -19.97 8.09
N PHE A 579 8.20 -20.04 8.87
CA PHE A 579 8.32 -19.29 10.12
C PHE A 579 9.40 -18.21 10.02
N TYR A 580 8.98 -16.99 9.71
CA TYR A 580 9.86 -15.83 9.69
C TYR A 580 10.23 -15.39 11.10
N ASP A 581 11.53 -15.30 11.34
CA ASP A 581 12.12 -14.69 12.53
C ASP A 581 13.36 -13.90 12.09
N ASN A 582 13.25 -12.58 12.08
CA ASN A 582 14.34 -11.71 11.63
C ASN A 582 15.51 -11.67 12.63
N SER A 583 15.24 -12.04 13.88
CA SER A 583 16.24 -12.05 14.95
C SER A 583 16.99 -13.39 15.07
N ASP A 584 16.54 -14.44 14.37
CA ASP A 584 17.14 -15.77 14.40
C ASP A 584 18.65 -15.69 14.08
N ASP A 585 19.49 -16.06 15.05
CA ASP A 585 20.95 -16.11 14.93
C ASP A 585 21.46 -17.56 14.92
N SER A 586 20.65 -18.50 14.44
CA SER A 586 21.04 -19.90 14.35
C SER A 586 22.00 -20.16 13.17
N MET A 587 22.47 -21.40 13.06
CA MET A 587 23.24 -21.89 11.90
C MET A 587 22.34 -22.32 10.73
N ASN A 588 21.01 -22.22 10.86
CA ASN A 588 20.09 -22.59 9.79
C ASN A 588 20.08 -21.53 8.70
N GLN A 589 20.79 -21.79 7.60
CA GLN A 589 20.89 -20.87 6.45
C GLN A 589 19.54 -20.38 5.93
N LYS A 590 18.51 -21.24 5.95
CA LYS A 590 17.18 -20.94 5.41
C LYS A 590 16.42 -19.91 6.25
N ARG A 591 16.72 -19.79 7.54
CA ARG A 591 15.98 -18.94 8.48
C ARG A 591 16.79 -17.80 9.06
N ALA A 592 18.08 -18.02 9.33
CA ALA A 592 18.91 -17.08 10.07
C ALA A 592 18.85 -15.67 9.46
N LYS A 593 18.61 -14.68 10.33
CA LYS A 593 18.36 -13.27 10.01
C LYS A 593 17.21 -13.05 9.03
N GLY A 594 16.19 -13.90 9.12
CA GLY A 594 14.98 -13.78 8.33
C GLY A 594 15.14 -14.12 6.84
N TRP A 595 16.10 -14.97 6.48
CA TRP A 595 16.37 -15.34 5.09
C TRP A 595 15.12 -15.90 4.36
N ASN A 596 14.22 -16.54 5.08
CA ASN A 596 12.98 -17.11 4.57
C ASN A 596 11.85 -16.11 4.34
N TYR A 597 12.07 -14.79 4.43
CA TYR A 597 11.03 -13.76 4.32
C TYR A 597 10.04 -13.96 3.14
N HIS A 598 10.55 -14.47 2.01
CA HIS A 598 9.77 -14.83 0.82
C HIS A 598 9.92 -16.30 0.38
N GLN A 599 10.17 -17.21 1.33
CA GLN A 599 10.32 -18.64 1.06
C GLN A 599 9.36 -19.50 1.89
N GLY A 600 8.15 -19.02 2.14
CA GLY A 600 7.16 -19.78 2.90
C GLY A 600 6.16 -18.95 3.70
N PRO A 601 6.55 -17.81 4.32
CA PRO A 601 5.61 -16.95 5.02
C PRO A 601 4.44 -16.55 4.10
N GLU A 602 3.30 -16.32 4.74
CA GLU A 602 2.01 -16.08 4.10
C GLU A 602 1.75 -14.59 3.98
N TRP A 603 1.94 -14.05 2.77
CA TRP A 603 1.78 -12.63 2.51
C TRP A 603 0.35 -12.29 2.12
N LEU A 604 -0.17 -11.17 2.61
CA LEU A 604 -1.59 -10.85 2.40
C LEU A 604 -1.85 -10.23 1.04
N TRP A 605 -1.02 -9.28 0.57
CA TRP A 605 -1.29 -8.58 -0.69
C TRP A 605 -1.46 -9.47 -1.94
N PRO A 606 -0.75 -10.62 -2.11
CA PRO A 606 -0.96 -11.49 -3.26
C PRO A 606 -2.34 -12.16 -3.25
N ILE A 607 -3.01 -12.23 -2.10
CA ILE A 607 -4.36 -12.79 -2.03
C ILE A 607 -5.35 -11.95 -2.84
N GLY A 608 -5.20 -10.63 -2.85
CA GLY A 608 -6.08 -9.75 -3.63
C GLY A 608 -5.96 -10.03 -5.12
N TYR A 609 -4.73 -10.17 -5.63
CA TYR A 609 -4.50 -10.56 -7.03
C TYR A 609 -4.97 -11.99 -7.34
N PHE A 610 -4.78 -12.93 -6.42
CA PHE A 610 -5.28 -14.30 -6.58
C PHE A 610 -6.82 -14.34 -6.71
N LEU A 611 -7.54 -13.66 -5.81
CA LEU A 611 -9.01 -13.64 -5.82
C LEU A 611 -9.55 -12.90 -7.05
N ARG A 612 -8.93 -11.78 -7.44
CA ARG A 612 -9.28 -11.05 -8.68
C ARG A 612 -9.05 -11.90 -9.93
N ALA A 613 -7.93 -12.61 -10.01
CA ALA A 613 -7.67 -13.53 -11.12
C ALA A 613 -8.75 -14.64 -11.19
N LYS A 614 -9.18 -15.21 -10.05
CA LYS A 614 -10.30 -16.15 -10.04
C LYS A 614 -11.61 -15.53 -10.54
N LEU A 615 -11.93 -14.29 -10.17
CA LEU A 615 -13.11 -13.58 -10.69
C LEU A 615 -13.06 -13.45 -12.21
N ILE A 616 -11.91 -13.08 -12.77
CA ILE A 616 -11.72 -12.90 -14.21
C ILE A 616 -11.93 -14.22 -14.96
N PHE A 617 -11.24 -15.30 -14.56
CA PHE A 617 -11.24 -16.54 -15.32
C PHE A 617 -12.45 -17.44 -15.08
N SER A 618 -13.10 -17.35 -13.91
CA SER A 618 -14.31 -18.15 -13.63
C SER A 618 -15.47 -17.84 -14.59
N LYS A 619 -15.63 -16.56 -14.98
CA LYS A 619 -16.62 -16.14 -16.00
C LYS A 619 -16.37 -16.80 -17.35
N VAL A 620 -15.11 -16.96 -17.74
CA VAL A 620 -14.73 -17.47 -19.07
C VAL A 620 -14.78 -19.00 -19.16
N VAL A 621 -14.39 -19.71 -18.10
CA VAL A 621 -14.18 -21.16 -18.15
C VAL A 621 -15.44 -21.97 -17.91
N GLY A 622 -16.29 -21.55 -16.96
CA GLY A 622 -17.49 -22.32 -16.56
C GLY A 622 -18.78 -21.50 -16.54
N GLY A 623 -18.76 -20.30 -17.12
CA GLY A 623 -19.90 -19.39 -17.17
C GLY A 623 -20.42 -19.02 -15.79
N LYS A 624 -21.73 -18.74 -15.70
CA LYS A 624 -22.39 -18.26 -14.48
C LYS A 624 -22.25 -19.22 -13.30
N GLN A 625 -22.36 -20.53 -13.53
CA GLN A 625 -22.29 -21.52 -12.46
C GLN A 625 -20.93 -21.53 -11.74
N GLU A 626 -19.83 -21.44 -12.50
CA GLU A 626 -18.49 -21.42 -11.91
C GLU A 626 -18.17 -20.06 -11.29
N PHE A 627 -18.68 -18.98 -11.88
CA PHE A 627 -18.62 -17.64 -11.31
C PHE A 627 -19.32 -17.55 -9.95
N ASP A 628 -20.54 -18.09 -9.81
CA ASP A 628 -21.30 -18.07 -8.55
C ASP A 628 -20.58 -18.87 -7.45
N LYS A 629 -20.03 -20.05 -7.78
CA LYS A 629 -19.18 -20.82 -6.85
C LYS A 629 -17.94 -20.04 -6.43
N THR A 630 -17.30 -19.37 -7.38
CA THR A 630 -16.12 -18.54 -7.13
C THR A 630 -16.46 -17.36 -6.22
N LEU A 631 -17.62 -16.74 -6.41
CA LEU A 631 -18.10 -15.66 -5.54
C LEU A 631 -18.32 -16.13 -4.10
N ALA A 632 -18.92 -17.31 -3.92
CA ALA A 632 -19.11 -17.92 -2.60
C ALA A 632 -17.76 -18.23 -1.93
N PHE A 633 -16.82 -18.81 -2.67
CA PHE A 633 -15.46 -19.06 -2.22
C PHE A 633 -14.73 -17.78 -1.78
N ILE A 634 -14.79 -16.71 -2.60
CA ILE A 634 -14.16 -15.43 -2.26
C ILE A 634 -14.74 -14.86 -0.98
N LYS A 635 -16.08 -14.86 -0.84
CA LYS A 635 -16.74 -14.41 0.40
C LYS A 635 -16.27 -15.20 1.63
N GLN A 636 -16.07 -16.51 1.49
CA GLN A 636 -15.53 -17.35 2.55
C GLN A 636 -14.09 -16.94 2.92
N VAL A 637 -13.18 -16.81 1.94
CA VAL A 637 -11.79 -16.38 2.18
C VAL A 637 -11.74 -14.99 2.84
N MET A 638 -12.51 -14.05 2.32
CA MET A 638 -12.56 -12.67 2.80
C MET A 638 -13.18 -12.54 4.21
N SER A 639 -14.01 -13.49 4.62
CA SER A 639 -14.57 -13.49 5.98
C SER A 639 -13.50 -13.57 7.07
N HIS A 640 -12.39 -14.29 6.84
CA HIS A 640 -11.28 -14.36 7.79
C HIS A 640 -10.58 -13.01 7.96
N HIS A 641 -10.42 -12.26 6.86
CA HIS A 641 -9.83 -10.92 6.86
C HIS A 641 -10.72 -9.91 7.59
N PHE A 642 -12.04 -10.02 7.42
CA PHE A 642 -12.99 -9.22 8.18
C PHE A 642 -12.84 -9.47 9.68
N LEU A 643 -12.80 -10.74 10.10
CA LEU A 643 -12.58 -11.10 11.51
C LEU A 643 -11.25 -10.57 12.04
N GLU A 644 -10.18 -10.64 11.25
CA GLU A 644 -8.85 -10.16 11.65
C GLU A 644 -8.84 -8.64 11.88
N ILE A 645 -9.39 -7.84 10.95
CA ILE A 645 -9.49 -6.38 11.13
C ILE A 645 -10.33 -6.02 12.36
N GLN A 646 -11.40 -6.77 12.63
CA GLN A 646 -12.25 -6.50 13.79
C GLN A 646 -11.54 -6.79 15.12
N LYS A 647 -10.70 -7.82 15.18
CA LYS A 647 -9.91 -8.19 16.37
C LYS A 647 -8.69 -7.29 16.57
N SER A 648 -8.11 -6.78 15.49
CA SER A 648 -6.90 -5.96 15.53
C SER A 648 -7.16 -4.64 16.28
N LYS A 649 -6.37 -4.38 17.33
CA LYS A 649 -6.35 -3.07 18.03
C LYS A 649 -5.98 -1.92 17.10
N TRP A 650 -5.27 -2.22 16.02
CA TRP A 650 -4.86 -1.25 15.01
C TRP A 650 -5.93 -1.04 13.93
N ARG A 651 -7.03 -1.82 13.94
CA ARG A 651 -8.05 -1.81 12.87
C ARG A 651 -7.45 -2.02 11.48
N GLY A 652 -6.46 -2.90 11.39
CA GLY A 652 -5.87 -3.24 10.11
C GLY A 652 -5.35 -4.66 10.02
N LEU A 653 -5.00 -5.02 8.79
CA LEU A 653 -4.42 -6.30 8.38
C LEU A 653 -2.90 -6.27 8.37
N PRO A 654 -2.24 -7.36 8.79
CA PRO A 654 -0.79 -7.46 8.80
C PRO A 654 -0.19 -7.50 7.38
N GLU A 655 1.11 -7.32 7.31
CA GLU A 655 1.90 -7.53 6.10
C GLU A 655 1.95 -9.01 5.72
N LEU A 656 2.26 -9.85 6.70
CA LEU A 656 2.39 -11.28 6.54
C LEU A 656 2.03 -12.03 7.82
N THR A 657 1.78 -13.32 7.65
CA THR A 657 1.63 -14.28 8.74
C THR A 657 2.67 -15.38 8.58
N ASN A 658 3.01 -16.03 9.69
CA ASN A 658 3.73 -17.28 9.65
C ASN A 658 2.81 -18.40 9.15
N LYS A 659 3.39 -19.59 9.00
CA LYS A 659 2.70 -20.79 8.52
C LYS A 659 1.29 -20.96 9.10
N ASP A 660 0.33 -21.18 8.21
CA ASP A 660 -1.06 -21.47 8.48
C ASP A 660 -1.74 -20.39 9.35
N GLY A 661 -1.47 -19.12 9.04
CA GLY A 661 -2.05 -17.95 9.72
C GLY A 661 -1.47 -17.67 11.11
N ALA A 662 -0.37 -18.32 11.48
CA ALA A 662 0.27 -18.08 12.77
C ALA A 662 0.79 -16.63 12.89
N TYR A 663 0.69 -16.06 14.09
CA TYR A 663 1.18 -14.71 14.35
C TYR A 663 2.68 -14.56 14.02
N CYS A 664 3.04 -13.45 13.39
CA CYS A 664 4.41 -13.07 13.12
C CYS A 664 4.73 -11.76 13.85
N ARG A 665 5.61 -11.82 14.85
CA ARG A 665 5.99 -10.64 15.65
C ARG A 665 6.73 -9.56 14.86
N ASP A 666 7.42 -9.98 13.80
CA ASP A 666 8.24 -9.11 12.96
C ASP A 666 7.44 -8.52 11.79
N SER A 667 6.17 -8.93 11.63
CA SER A 667 5.28 -8.38 10.60
C SER A 667 4.79 -7.00 11.03
N CYS A 668 4.75 -6.05 10.10
CA CYS A 668 3.89 -4.88 10.27
C CYS A 668 2.45 -5.32 10.55
N VAL A 669 1.82 -4.68 11.53
CA VAL A 669 0.46 -5.02 11.99
C VAL A 669 -0.63 -4.38 11.14
N VAL A 670 -0.28 -3.30 10.43
CA VAL A 670 -1.12 -2.65 9.42
C VAL A 670 -0.26 -2.36 8.21
N GLN A 671 -0.64 -2.92 7.05
CA GLN A 671 0.15 -2.76 5.83
C GLN A 671 -0.71 -2.25 4.66
N ALA A 672 -0.15 -1.35 3.85
CA ALA A 672 -0.87 -0.64 2.80
C ALA A 672 -1.43 -1.56 1.72
N TRP A 673 -0.58 -2.39 1.13
CA TRP A 673 -0.98 -3.29 0.05
C TRP A 673 -1.97 -4.38 0.49
N SER A 674 -1.95 -4.78 1.77
CA SER A 674 -2.87 -5.78 2.32
C SER A 674 -4.30 -5.22 2.33
N HIS A 675 -4.46 -3.95 2.68
CA HIS A 675 -5.77 -3.28 2.60
C HIS A 675 -6.16 -2.99 1.16
N ALA A 676 -5.22 -2.44 0.39
CA ALA A 676 -5.48 -1.98 -0.97
C ALA A 676 -6.01 -3.11 -1.87
N THR A 677 -5.26 -4.20 -1.94
CA THR A 677 -5.53 -5.30 -2.87
C THR A 677 -6.83 -6.05 -2.52
N LEU A 678 -7.19 -6.14 -1.25
CA LEU A 678 -8.49 -6.70 -0.82
C LEU A 678 -9.65 -5.75 -1.07
N LEU A 679 -9.45 -4.45 -0.90
CA LEU A 679 -10.47 -3.45 -1.23
C LEU A 679 -10.78 -3.48 -2.75
N GLU A 680 -9.75 -3.68 -3.57
CA GLU A 680 -9.89 -3.87 -5.02
C GLU A 680 -10.70 -5.10 -5.39
N VAL A 681 -10.58 -6.22 -4.64
CA VAL A 681 -11.44 -7.41 -4.84
C VAL A 681 -12.90 -7.05 -4.65
N LEU A 682 -13.24 -6.36 -3.55
CA LEU A 682 -14.62 -5.96 -3.26
C LEU A 682 -15.15 -4.97 -4.30
N PHE A 683 -14.32 -4.03 -4.74
CA PHE A 683 -14.68 -3.07 -5.77
C PHE A 683 -15.04 -3.76 -7.10
N GLU A 684 -14.24 -4.74 -7.51
CA GLU A 684 -14.51 -5.51 -8.72
C GLU A 684 -15.72 -6.44 -8.57
N MET A 685 -15.89 -7.07 -7.40
CA MET A 685 -17.09 -7.87 -7.13
C MET A 685 -18.37 -7.03 -7.25
N ASP A 686 -18.37 -5.82 -6.70
CA ASP A 686 -19.53 -4.91 -6.73
C ASP A 686 -19.88 -4.48 -8.17
N ALA A 687 -18.86 -4.11 -8.95
CA ALA A 687 -19.02 -3.77 -10.36
C ALA A 687 -19.57 -4.96 -11.18
N LEU A 688 -19.07 -6.17 -10.94
CA LEU A 688 -19.51 -7.37 -11.65
C LEU A 688 -20.93 -7.80 -11.27
N CYS A 689 -21.32 -7.66 -10.00
CA CYS A 689 -22.67 -8.00 -9.55
C CYS A 689 -23.71 -6.97 -10.00
N SER A 690 -23.31 -5.70 -10.15
CA SER A 690 -24.20 -4.62 -10.61
C SER A 690 -24.56 -4.77 -12.09
N ASN A 691 -23.59 -5.17 -12.93
CA ASN A 691 -23.81 -5.37 -14.37
C ASN A 691 -24.67 -6.61 -14.68
N ASP A 692 -24.63 -7.65 -13.84
CA ASP A 692 -25.45 -8.87 -14.02
C ASP A 692 -26.95 -8.64 -13.70
N ASN A 693 -27.33 -7.48 -13.15
CA ASN A 693 -28.74 -7.09 -12.95
C ASN A 693 -29.33 -6.29 -14.12
N THR A 694 -28.52 -5.98 -15.15
CA THR A 694 -28.92 -5.17 -16.31
C THR A 694 -29.00 -5.95 -17.63
N ASP A 695 -28.64 -7.23 -17.64
CA ASP A 695 -28.83 -8.21 -18.72
C ASP A 695 -29.84 -9.29 -18.28
#